data_AF-A0A9D7SSY4-F1
#
_entry.id   AF-A0A9D7SSY4-F1
#
_cell.length_a   1.000
_cell.length_b   1.000
_cell.length_c   1.000
_cell.angle_alpha   90.00
_cell.angle_beta   90.00
_cell.angle_gamma   90.00
#
_symmetry.space_group_name_H-M   'P 1'
#
loop_
_entity.id
_entity.type
_entity.pdbx_description
1 polymer ?
#
loop_
_entity_poly.entity_id
_entity_poly.type
_entity_poly.pdbx_seq_one_letter_code
_entity_poly.pdbx_strand_id
1 'polypeptide(L)'
;MYGKFKFVDFGYSHTIFNYTHPKVLPDAGNKTRYITVRVLQEDTSNTGHVFGHFLIEVYRPPVVFVHGLWSYASAFDPMVKAMSNIEEYENFQFFQADYTSGNAAPFQYNEWVVRNGINQVISQCVQNDLSVGKVNLVVHSMGGLLSRQYIQGPTYSIRNDVNRLITCNTPHAGSQMANFLLDPSQYGNIVAEMFGDLGMDCYGGAVDNLRVNSIQIAGIQAGTSAMDVQYHSLITVQSGIGNFANVLATITSYLPGVALSPSLFIGCAASFLDEVFNLDDHDFVVAAESQAGGLTGLQTNTVNDQQHSGSVANNEVIYNVENLLNEAYDSGVFADDYPYTFETYNLDFPCLPFNGEEEHAARSTAALNITSPSTGSEVTAGTTVAVSFTSSMLDSVTLMMRYRADSIVLIANAASAGNINFTFPVNMIGVHTLLAVGFGTDKKIKVMDSIHLYVVTTATLDSLIVSPEIMYLHESDSMTYRITGVYSDSINRDLTLYPSLGFDFSFDHASQSGQFIRLEDPYSDTLRVSLGSLVSAPVIIQLTGINYLPGCAMVTNTNNSGFGSLRYALDCVTAFDTIRFDSALAGDTIFVDNDLLNVYKSVYIINSNSNKVAIQTNTASRVFRIFSDIDVWLENINLISGDPAISAISNAGHLTLKNVQLSNTFNGTSGLANNESGTLKILGMCTLK
;
A
#
# COMPACT_ATOMS: atom_id res chain seq x y z
N MET A 1 -28.98 6.83 -10.45
CA MET A 1 -28.14 8.05 -10.52
C MET A 1 -27.95 8.69 -9.15
N TYR A 2 -29.02 9.10 -8.45
CA TYR A 2 -28.97 9.86 -7.18
C TYR A 2 -28.91 9.02 -5.89
N GLY A 3 -28.35 7.81 -5.95
CA GLY A 3 -28.32 6.87 -4.82
C GLY A 3 -29.66 6.16 -4.58
N LYS A 4 -29.73 5.31 -3.56
CA LYS A 4 -30.95 4.56 -3.19
C LYS A 4 -31.03 4.34 -1.70
N PHE A 5 -32.17 4.69 -1.10
CA PHE A 5 -32.50 4.27 0.27
C PHE A 5 -33.22 2.92 0.24
N LYS A 6 -32.75 2.00 1.08
CA LYS A 6 -33.45 0.75 1.38
C LYS A 6 -33.81 0.77 2.85
N PHE A 7 -35.10 0.71 3.13
CA PHE A 7 -35.62 0.64 4.50
C PHE A 7 -35.00 -0.55 5.26
N VAL A 8 -34.63 -0.31 6.52
CA VAL A 8 -34.08 -1.32 7.42
C VAL A 8 -35.04 -1.55 8.59
N ASP A 9 -35.30 -0.51 9.37
CA ASP A 9 -36.11 -0.61 10.59
C ASP A 9 -36.74 0.75 10.98
N PHE A 10 -37.73 0.75 11.86
CA PHE A 10 -38.28 1.96 12.46
C PHE A 10 -38.63 1.77 13.94
N GLY A 11 -38.42 2.84 14.71
CA GLY A 11 -38.87 2.94 16.10
C GLY A 11 -39.79 4.15 16.29
N TYR A 12 -40.27 4.33 17.53
CA TYR A 12 -41.16 5.45 17.89
C TYR A 12 -40.59 6.85 17.58
N SER A 13 -39.26 6.98 17.48
CA SER A 13 -38.58 8.26 17.26
C SER A 13 -37.62 8.28 16.07
N HIS A 14 -37.46 7.18 15.34
CA HIS A 14 -36.45 7.08 14.28
C HIS A 14 -36.83 6.10 13.18
N THR A 15 -36.18 6.22 12.04
CA THR A 15 -36.24 5.27 10.94
C THR A 15 -34.83 5.07 10.39
N ILE A 16 -34.46 3.82 10.16
CA ILE A 16 -33.14 3.41 9.68
C ILE A 16 -33.26 3.00 8.22
N PHE A 17 -32.33 3.51 7.41
CA PHE A 17 -32.21 3.15 6.00
C PHE A 17 -30.76 2.80 5.68
N ASN A 18 -30.56 1.83 4.80
CA ASN A 18 -29.30 1.65 4.09
C ASN A 18 -29.31 2.58 2.87
N TYR A 19 -28.31 3.46 2.78
CA TYR A 19 -28.13 4.33 1.63
C TYR A 19 -27.04 3.78 0.72
N THR A 20 -27.37 3.52 -0.53
CA THR A 20 -26.40 3.29 -1.60
C THR A 20 -26.01 4.64 -2.20
N HIS A 21 -24.71 4.95 -2.21
CA HIS A 21 -24.18 6.20 -2.76
C HIS A 21 -24.58 6.43 -4.23
N PRO A 22 -24.69 7.71 -4.66
CA PRO A 22 -24.95 8.05 -6.05
C PRO A 22 -23.75 7.69 -6.94
N LYS A 23 -24.02 7.39 -8.21
CA LYS A 23 -22.98 7.24 -9.25
C LYS A 23 -22.67 8.55 -9.98
N VAL A 24 -23.43 9.62 -9.68
CA VAL A 24 -23.27 10.93 -10.32
C VAL A 24 -22.30 11.77 -9.51
N LEU A 25 -21.26 12.25 -10.18
CA LEU A 25 -20.24 13.13 -9.60
C LEU A 25 -20.74 14.58 -9.48
N PRO A 26 -20.11 15.42 -8.66
CA PRO A 26 -20.26 16.87 -8.76
C PRO A 26 -20.00 17.37 -10.18
N ASP A 27 -20.61 18.51 -10.54
CA ASP A 27 -20.33 19.13 -11.84
C ASP A 27 -18.86 19.57 -11.89
N ALA A 28 -18.28 19.65 -13.09
CA ALA A 28 -16.89 20.10 -13.28
C ALA A 28 -16.68 21.49 -12.66
N GLY A 29 -15.54 21.67 -11.98
CA GLY A 29 -15.21 22.87 -11.23
C GLY A 29 -15.99 23.07 -9.92
N ASN A 30 -16.80 22.11 -9.47
CA ASN A 30 -17.45 22.16 -8.16
C ASN A 30 -16.99 21.01 -7.26
N LYS A 31 -16.76 21.30 -5.97
CA LYS A 31 -16.36 20.30 -4.97
C LYS A 31 -17.51 19.35 -4.63
N THR A 32 -18.72 19.89 -4.59
CA THR A 32 -19.90 19.17 -4.10
C THR A 32 -21.09 19.30 -5.03
N ARG A 33 -21.98 18.31 -4.95
CA ARG A 33 -23.35 18.37 -5.47
C ARG A 33 -24.33 18.13 -4.33
N TYR A 34 -25.42 18.88 -4.33
CA TYR A 34 -26.49 18.71 -3.36
C TYR A 34 -27.60 17.82 -3.92
N ILE A 35 -27.99 16.79 -3.16
CA ILE A 35 -29.20 16.01 -3.41
C ILE A 35 -30.24 16.38 -2.35
N THR A 36 -31.40 16.89 -2.78
CA THR A 36 -32.52 17.15 -1.87
C THR A 36 -33.35 15.89 -1.68
N VAL A 37 -33.40 15.39 -0.46
CA VAL A 37 -34.28 14.28 -0.06
C VAL A 37 -35.56 14.87 0.53
N ARG A 38 -36.71 14.53 -0.04
CA ARG A 38 -38.03 14.92 0.48
C ARG A 38 -38.68 13.74 1.18
N VAL A 39 -39.14 13.96 2.40
CA VAL A 39 -39.93 13.00 3.18
C VAL A 39 -41.40 13.32 2.93
N LEU A 40 -42.13 12.35 2.40
CA LEU A 40 -43.56 12.47 2.16
C LEU A 40 -44.31 11.74 3.26
N GLN A 41 -45.33 12.39 3.82
CA GLN A 41 -46.32 11.74 4.67
C GLN A 41 -47.53 11.39 3.79
N GLU A 42 -47.85 10.11 3.68
CA GLU A 42 -49.08 9.65 3.04
C GLU A 42 -50.26 9.80 4.00
N ASP A 43 -51.35 10.41 3.53
CA ASP A 43 -52.64 10.40 4.21
C ASP A 43 -53.59 9.39 3.54
N THR A 44 -54.79 9.23 4.10
CA THR A 44 -55.82 8.30 3.60
C THR A 44 -56.33 8.63 2.19
N SER A 45 -55.93 9.75 1.59
CA SER A 45 -56.27 10.15 0.23
C SER A 45 -55.16 9.93 -0.80
N ASN A 46 -54.02 9.33 -0.41
CA ASN A 46 -52.86 9.06 -1.26
C ASN A 46 -52.25 10.31 -1.95
N THR A 47 -52.61 11.51 -1.48
CA THR A 47 -51.96 12.75 -1.92
C THR A 47 -50.82 13.05 -0.96
N GLY A 48 -49.67 12.40 -1.16
CA GLY A 48 -48.50 12.58 -0.29
C GLY A 48 -48.13 14.06 -0.11
N HIS A 49 -48.17 14.55 1.12
CA HIS A 49 -47.73 15.90 1.48
C HIS A 49 -46.26 15.86 1.90
N VAL A 50 -45.47 16.86 1.48
CA VAL A 50 -44.06 16.96 1.92
C VAL A 50 -44.05 17.30 3.41
N PHE A 51 -43.68 16.30 4.22
CA PHE A 51 -43.52 16.42 5.66
C PHE A 51 -42.23 17.15 6.04
N GLY A 52 -41.17 16.93 5.26
CA GLY A 52 -39.88 17.56 5.47
C GLY A 52 -38.93 17.35 4.30
N HIS A 53 -37.77 18.00 4.37
CA HIS A 53 -36.68 17.74 3.45
C HIS A 53 -35.32 17.93 4.15
N PHE A 54 -34.30 17.27 3.64
CA PHE A 54 -32.91 17.48 4.03
C PHE A 54 -32.00 17.38 2.81
N LEU A 55 -30.77 17.86 2.94
CA LEU A 55 -29.77 17.86 1.89
C LEU A 55 -28.73 16.79 2.17
N ILE A 56 -28.26 16.15 1.11
CA ILE A 56 -27.07 15.29 1.11
C ILE A 56 -26.04 15.97 0.23
N GLU A 57 -24.89 16.26 0.80
CA GLU A 57 -23.72 16.70 0.05
C GLU A 57 -23.01 15.48 -0.53
N VAL A 58 -22.75 15.51 -1.83
CA VAL A 58 -22.07 14.45 -2.56
C VAL A 58 -20.71 14.97 -3.00
N TYR A 59 -19.69 14.23 -2.64
CA TYR A 59 -18.29 14.48 -3.01
C TYR A 59 -17.82 13.41 -3.99
N ARG A 60 -16.74 13.69 -4.72
CA ARG A 60 -16.02 12.66 -5.48
C ARG A 60 -15.42 11.61 -4.54
N PRO A 61 -15.23 10.35 -4.98
CA PRO A 61 -14.50 9.37 -4.20
C PRO A 61 -13.10 9.89 -3.83
N PRO A 62 -12.63 9.70 -2.59
CA PRO A 62 -11.27 10.07 -2.22
C PRO A 62 -10.23 9.25 -2.99
N VAL A 63 -9.01 9.75 -3.05
CA VAL A 63 -7.92 9.19 -3.86
C VAL A 63 -6.77 8.74 -2.98
N VAL A 64 -6.33 7.50 -3.18
CA VAL A 64 -5.09 6.97 -2.59
C VAL A 64 -4.04 6.88 -3.68
N PHE A 65 -2.88 7.45 -3.44
CA PHE A 65 -1.72 7.37 -4.31
C PHE A 65 -0.75 6.29 -3.81
N VAL A 66 -0.27 5.42 -4.70
CA VAL A 66 0.68 4.34 -4.33
C VAL A 66 1.88 4.39 -5.25
N HIS A 67 3.06 4.70 -4.69
CA HIS A 67 4.30 4.84 -5.45
C HIS A 67 4.90 3.50 -5.86
N GLY A 68 6.01 3.52 -6.61
CA GLY A 68 6.71 2.34 -7.12
C GLY A 68 7.97 1.94 -6.32
N LEU A 69 8.69 0.97 -6.88
CA LEU A 69 10.01 0.52 -6.45
C LEU A 69 10.99 1.69 -6.32
N TRP A 70 11.79 1.70 -5.24
CA TRP A 70 12.80 2.73 -4.94
C TRP A 70 12.31 4.19 -4.93
N SER A 71 10.99 4.41 -4.88
CA SER A 71 10.33 5.73 -4.83
C SER A 71 9.79 6.04 -3.43
N TYR A 72 9.23 7.24 -3.26
CA TYR A 72 8.47 7.67 -2.07
C TYR A 72 7.05 8.09 -2.42
N ALA A 73 6.24 8.26 -1.38
CA ALA A 73 4.94 8.95 -1.45
C ALA A 73 5.05 10.34 -2.11
N SER A 74 6.11 11.10 -1.82
CA SER A 74 6.31 12.47 -2.32
C SER A 74 6.49 12.58 -3.84
N ALA A 75 6.70 11.47 -4.56
CA ALA A 75 6.72 11.48 -6.02
C ALA A 75 5.39 12.01 -6.60
N PHE A 76 4.29 11.85 -5.86
CA PHE A 76 2.98 12.39 -6.21
C PHE A 76 2.74 13.84 -5.79
N ASP A 77 3.66 14.51 -5.08
CA ASP A 77 3.48 15.89 -4.61
C ASP A 77 3.07 16.85 -5.75
N PRO A 78 3.67 16.82 -6.96
CA PRO A 78 3.24 17.68 -8.06
C PRO A 78 1.78 17.42 -8.47
N MET A 79 1.36 16.15 -8.51
CA MET A 79 0.00 15.74 -8.86
C MET A 79 -1.01 16.14 -7.78
N VAL A 80 -0.72 15.84 -6.52
CA VAL A 80 -1.56 16.25 -5.38
C VAL A 80 -1.69 17.76 -5.35
N LYS A 81 -0.59 18.49 -5.53
CA LYS A 81 -0.62 19.96 -5.60
C LYS A 81 -1.48 20.48 -6.75
N ALA A 82 -1.41 19.86 -7.93
CA ALA A 82 -2.28 20.24 -9.05
C ALA A 82 -3.76 20.03 -8.69
N MET A 83 -4.11 18.87 -8.14
CA MET A 83 -5.48 18.52 -7.75
C MET A 83 -6.01 19.30 -6.54
N SER A 84 -5.15 19.73 -5.63
CA SER A 84 -5.50 20.59 -4.49
C SER A 84 -5.80 22.04 -4.91
N ASN A 85 -5.31 22.47 -6.08
CA ASN A 85 -5.50 23.84 -6.56
C ASN A 85 -6.77 24.02 -7.42
N ILE A 86 -7.46 22.92 -7.75
CA ILE A 86 -8.73 22.96 -8.49
C ILE A 86 -9.92 22.84 -7.52
N GLU A 87 -11.04 23.50 -7.83
CA GLU A 87 -12.24 23.54 -6.97
C GLU A 87 -13.05 22.24 -6.98
N GLU A 88 -12.41 21.06 -7.09
CA GLU A 88 -13.10 19.78 -7.28
C GLU A 88 -12.93 18.77 -6.14
N TYR A 89 -11.88 18.96 -5.33
CA TYR A 89 -11.53 18.11 -4.21
C TYR A 89 -11.22 18.95 -2.96
N GLU A 90 -11.40 18.33 -1.80
CA GLU A 90 -10.82 18.80 -0.54
C GLU A 90 -9.50 18.09 -0.26
N ASN A 91 -8.56 18.79 0.41
CA ASN A 91 -7.23 18.24 0.68
C ASN A 91 -7.26 16.93 1.51
N PHE A 92 -8.24 16.77 2.40
CA PHE A 92 -8.39 15.55 3.20
C PHE A 92 -8.87 14.33 2.39
N GLN A 93 -9.24 14.51 1.11
CA GLN A 93 -9.63 13.41 0.22
C GLN A 93 -8.43 12.73 -0.45
N PHE A 94 -7.21 13.19 -0.16
CA PHE A 94 -5.98 12.67 -0.75
C PHE A 94 -5.11 12.00 0.31
N PHE A 95 -4.63 10.79 0.01
CA PHE A 95 -3.62 10.13 0.82
C PHE A 95 -2.52 9.52 -0.05
N GLN A 96 -1.27 9.93 0.18
CA GLN A 96 -0.11 9.33 -0.49
C GLN A 96 0.43 8.20 0.40
N ALA A 97 0.16 6.95 0.02
CA ALA A 97 0.67 5.79 0.74
C ALA A 97 2.19 5.71 0.59
N ASP A 98 2.88 5.69 1.73
CA ASP A 98 4.33 5.58 1.79
C ASP A 98 4.69 4.15 2.23
N TYR A 99 5.68 3.56 1.57
CA TYR A 99 6.27 2.27 1.95
C TYR A 99 7.76 2.24 1.57
N THR A 100 8.41 3.40 1.56
CA THR A 100 9.78 3.57 1.04
C THR A 100 10.79 2.61 1.67
N SER A 101 10.75 2.37 2.98
CA SER A 101 11.63 1.40 3.67
C SER A 101 11.53 -0.02 3.12
N GLY A 102 10.32 -0.43 2.72
CA GLY A 102 10.03 -1.77 2.22
C GLY A 102 9.97 -1.83 0.70
N ASN A 103 10.17 -0.72 -0.01
CA ASN A 103 9.88 -0.66 -1.45
C ASN A 103 10.78 -1.56 -2.32
N ALA A 104 11.93 -2.01 -1.79
CA ALA A 104 12.81 -2.98 -2.43
C ALA A 104 12.53 -4.44 -1.99
N ALA A 105 11.73 -4.64 -0.94
CA ALA A 105 11.37 -5.94 -0.40
C ALA A 105 10.33 -6.65 -1.30
N PRO A 106 10.17 -7.99 -1.20
CA PRO A 106 9.21 -8.74 -2.01
C PRO A 106 7.78 -8.22 -1.81
N PHE A 107 6.88 -8.44 -2.78
CA PHE A 107 5.51 -7.92 -2.75
C PHE A 107 4.74 -8.30 -1.48
N GLN A 108 5.00 -9.51 -0.96
CA GLN A 108 4.41 -9.99 0.30
C GLN A 108 4.70 -9.07 1.48
N TYR A 109 5.90 -8.49 1.55
CA TYR A 109 6.27 -7.57 2.62
C TYR A 109 5.43 -6.28 2.60
N ASN A 110 4.99 -5.87 1.41
CA ASN A 110 4.23 -4.64 1.18
C ASN A 110 2.73 -4.89 0.99
N GLU A 111 2.21 -6.08 1.31
CA GLU A 111 0.82 -6.48 1.01
C GLU A 111 -0.24 -5.57 1.65
N TRP A 112 0.11 -4.90 2.76
CA TRP A 112 -0.80 -4.05 3.52
C TRP A 112 -0.80 -2.57 3.09
N VAL A 113 0.13 -2.13 2.23
CA VAL A 113 0.27 -0.70 1.91
C VAL A 113 -1.02 -0.10 1.33
N VAL A 114 -1.69 -0.85 0.46
CA VAL A 114 -2.91 -0.39 -0.22
C VAL A 114 -4.07 -0.33 0.76
N ARG A 115 -4.28 -1.39 1.56
CA ARG A 115 -5.31 -1.44 2.60
C ARG A 115 -5.13 -0.29 3.60
N ASN A 116 -3.89 -0.06 4.04
CA ASN A 116 -3.59 0.96 5.03
C ASN A 116 -3.82 2.35 4.43
N GLY A 117 -3.41 2.60 3.18
CA GLY A 117 -3.73 3.85 2.48
C GLY A 117 -5.24 4.11 2.36
N ILE A 118 -6.03 3.07 2.06
CA ILE A 118 -7.49 3.17 2.00
C ILE A 118 -8.08 3.50 3.39
N ASN A 119 -7.65 2.79 4.44
CA ASN A 119 -8.08 3.04 5.82
C ASN A 119 -7.81 4.49 6.25
N GLN A 120 -6.65 5.04 5.86
CA GLN A 120 -6.27 6.41 6.17
C GLN A 120 -7.21 7.41 5.53
N VAL A 121 -7.38 7.34 4.20
CA VAL A 121 -8.18 8.36 3.50
C VAL A 121 -9.66 8.27 3.88
N ILE A 122 -10.18 7.07 4.11
CA ILE A 122 -11.55 6.88 4.63
C ILE A 122 -11.68 7.54 6.00
N SER A 123 -10.73 7.30 6.91
CA SER A 123 -10.80 7.85 8.27
C SER A 123 -10.65 9.37 8.28
N GLN A 124 -9.79 9.93 7.42
CA GLN A 124 -9.67 11.37 7.21
C GLN A 124 -10.99 11.97 6.72
N CYS A 125 -11.66 11.33 5.76
CA CYS A 125 -12.97 11.75 5.28
C CYS A 125 -14.05 11.65 6.38
N VAL A 126 -14.09 10.56 7.16
CA VAL A 126 -15.04 10.37 8.25
C VAL A 126 -14.88 11.42 9.35
N GLN A 127 -13.64 11.82 9.66
CA GLN A 127 -13.38 12.92 10.60
C GLN A 127 -13.83 14.29 10.07
N ASN A 128 -14.06 14.41 8.76
CA ASN A 128 -14.64 15.57 8.10
C ASN A 128 -16.12 15.34 7.74
N ASP A 129 -16.83 14.52 8.52
CA ASP A 129 -18.26 14.22 8.41
C ASP A 129 -18.70 13.60 7.06
N LEU A 130 -17.79 12.94 6.34
CA LEU A 130 -18.11 12.22 5.10
C LEU A 130 -18.29 10.72 5.31
N SER A 131 -19.32 10.18 4.66
CA SER A 131 -19.49 8.73 4.51
C SER A 131 -18.83 8.26 3.21
N VAL A 132 -17.80 7.41 3.33
CA VAL A 132 -17.06 6.85 2.19
C VAL A 132 -17.32 5.35 2.09
N GLY A 133 -17.74 4.89 0.91
CA GLY A 133 -17.89 3.45 0.61
C GLY A 133 -16.75 2.88 -0.24
N LYS A 134 -16.16 3.68 -1.12
CA LYS A 134 -15.09 3.27 -2.05
C LYS A 134 -14.13 4.43 -2.32
N VAL A 135 -12.91 4.09 -2.72
CA VAL A 135 -11.87 5.06 -3.11
C VAL A 135 -11.41 4.87 -4.55
N ASN A 136 -10.77 5.88 -5.12
CA ASN A 136 -10.00 5.74 -6.36
C ASN A 136 -8.52 5.49 -6.02
N LEU A 137 -7.87 4.57 -6.72
CA LEU A 137 -6.44 4.31 -6.61
C LEU A 137 -5.73 4.92 -7.83
N VAL A 138 -4.73 5.76 -7.60
CA VAL A 138 -3.82 6.29 -8.62
C VAL A 138 -2.43 5.80 -8.31
N VAL A 139 -1.87 4.97 -9.17
CA VAL A 139 -0.73 4.12 -8.78
C VAL A 139 0.35 4.13 -9.82
N HIS A 140 1.60 4.00 -9.40
CA HIS A 140 2.74 4.02 -10.30
C HIS A 140 3.58 2.75 -10.21
N SER A 141 4.01 2.23 -11.36
CA SER A 141 4.98 1.13 -11.43
C SER A 141 4.53 -0.05 -10.54
N MET A 142 5.40 -0.53 -9.65
CA MET A 142 5.13 -1.59 -8.68
C MET A 142 3.89 -1.33 -7.80
N GLY A 143 3.56 -0.07 -7.49
CA GLY A 143 2.36 0.28 -6.73
C GLY A 143 1.07 -0.23 -7.36
N GLY A 144 1.00 -0.29 -8.70
CA GLY A 144 -0.15 -0.86 -9.38
C GLY A 144 -0.26 -2.37 -9.29
N LEU A 145 0.88 -3.09 -9.22
CA LEU A 145 0.88 -4.52 -8.96
C LEU A 145 0.43 -4.83 -7.52
N LEU A 146 0.87 -4.04 -6.54
CA LEU A 146 0.41 -4.16 -5.16
C LEU A 146 -1.10 -3.88 -5.05
N SER A 147 -1.63 -2.88 -5.76
CA SER A 147 -3.07 -2.61 -5.82
C SER A 147 -3.87 -3.72 -6.48
N ARG A 148 -3.35 -4.32 -7.55
CA ARG A 148 -3.99 -5.51 -8.13
C ARG A 148 -3.95 -6.71 -7.20
N GLN A 149 -2.83 -6.95 -6.52
CA GLN A 149 -2.72 -8.02 -5.52
C GLN A 149 -3.75 -7.83 -4.40
N TYR A 150 -3.95 -6.60 -3.94
CA TYR A 150 -5.00 -6.27 -2.97
C TYR A 150 -6.40 -6.55 -3.52
N ILE A 151 -6.74 -6.01 -4.70
CA ILE A 151 -8.08 -6.15 -5.30
C ILE A 151 -8.44 -7.61 -5.62
N GLN A 152 -7.46 -8.41 -6.06
CA GLN A 152 -7.64 -9.83 -6.37
C GLN A 152 -7.54 -10.70 -5.11
N GLY A 153 -7.17 -10.12 -3.97
CA GLY A 153 -6.97 -10.81 -2.70
C GLY A 153 -8.26 -10.98 -1.87
N PRO A 154 -8.27 -11.92 -0.90
CA PRO A 154 -9.44 -12.21 -0.08
C PRO A 154 -9.90 -11.03 0.78
N THR A 155 -8.97 -10.15 1.16
CA THR A 155 -9.26 -8.93 1.94
C THR A 155 -10.19 -8.00 1.19
N TYR A 156 -9.99 -7.82 -0.12
CA TYR A 156 -10.85 -6.97 -0.93
C TYR A 156 -12.26 -7.56 -1.09
N SER A 157 -12.39 -8.88 -1.27
CA SER A 157 -13.70 -9.55 -1.40
C SER A 157 -14.65 -9.26 -0.23
N ILE A 158 -14.10 -8.97 0.95
CA ILE A 158 -14.87 -8.58 2.14
C ILE A 158 -15.13 -7.06 2.17
N ARG A 159 -14.16 -6.26 1.75
CA ARG A 159 -14.19 -4.78 1.89
C ARG A 159 -14.90 -4.08 0.75
N ASN A 160 -14.74 -4.55 -0.49
CA ASN A 160 -15.28 -3.96 -1.74
C ASN A 160 -15.12 -2.43 -1.79
N ASP A 161 -13.94 -1.93 -1.41
CA ASP A 161 -13.68 -0.52 -1.09
C ASP A 161 -12.89 0.25 -2.16
N VAL A 162 -12.80 -0.30 -3.37
CA VAL A 162 -12.17 0.33 -4.53
C VAL A 162 -13.23 0.59 -5.60
N ASN A 163 -13.22 1.80 -6.15
CA ASN A 163 -14.07 2.26 -7.24
C ASN A 163 -13.31 2.22 -8.58
N ARG A 164 -12.12 2.84 -8.62
CA ARG A 164 -11.27 2.89 -9.82
C ARG A 164 -9.83 2.55 -9.49
N LEU A 165 -9.15 1.92 -10.45
CA LEU A 165 -7.70 1.75 -10.47
C LEU A 165 -7.16 2.41 -11.75
N ILE A 166 -6.42 3.50 -11.57
CA ILE A 166 -5.72 4.24 -12.63
C ILE A 166 -4.23 3.97 -12.48
N THR A 167 -3.65 3.20 -13.41
CA THR A 167 -2.23 2.84 -13.37
C THR A 167 -1.39 3.77 -14.22
N CYS A 168 -0.21 4.14 -13.74
CA CYS A 168 0.80 4.91 -14.47
C CYS A 168 2.03 4.02 -14.65
N ASN A 169 2.25 3.53 -15.87
CA ASN A 169 3.40 2.72 -16.27
C ASN A 169 3.57 1.41 -15.48
N THR A 170 2.49 0.81 -15.01
CA THR A 170 2.59 -0.39 -14.18
C THR A 170 3.01 -1.60 -15.02
N PRO A 171 4.05 -2.37 -14.63
CA PRO A 171 4.48 -3.56 -15.37
C PRO A 171 3.53 -4.75 -15.15
N HIS A 172 2.36 -4.75 -15.78
CA HIS A 172 1.34 -5.78 -15.60
C HIS A 172 1.80 -7.17 -16.04
N ALA A 173 2.69 -7.24 -17.03
CA ALA A 173 3.36 -8.46 -17.46
C ALA A 173 4.80 -8.56 -16.97
N GLY A 174 5.18 -7.76 -15.97
CA GLY A 174 6.56 -7.67 -15.48
C GLY A 174 7.45 -6.76 -16.33
N SER A 175 8.72 -6.70 -15.95
CA SER A 175 9.75 -5.83 -16.51
C SER A 175 10.92 -6.65 -17.05
N GLN A 176 11.21 -6.47 -18.32
CA GLN A 176 12.39 -7.05 -18.99
C GLN A 176 13.69 -6.53 -18.38
N MET A 177 13.69 -5.27 -17.92
CA MET A 177 14.83 -4.69 -17.22
C MET A 177 15.11 -5.42 -15.90
N ALA A 178 14.08 -5.88 -15.19
CA ALA A 178 14.26 -6.70 -13.99
C ALA A 178 14.89 -8.07 -14.31
N ASN A 179 14.57 -8.67 -15.46
CA ASN A 179 15.24 -9.89 -15.94
C ASN A 179 16.72 -9.63 -16.24
N PHE A 180 17.03 -8.55 -16.96
CA PHE A 180 18.41 -8.15 -17.27
C PHE A 180 19.24 -7.93 -16.01
N LEU A 181 18.73 -7.15 -15.05
CA LEU A 181 19.45 -6.82 -13.80
C LEU A 181 19.83 -8.05 -12.97
N LEU A 182 19.02 -9.11 -13.03
CA LEU A 182 19.21 -10.32 -12.22
C LEU A 182 19.77 -11.51 -13.01
N ASP A 183 20.20 -11.32 -14.26
CA ASP A 183 20.79 -12.40 -15.04
C ASP A 183 22.26 -12.65 -14.62
N PRO A 184 22.56 -13.83 -14.04
CA PRO A 184 23.90 -14.14 -13.54
C PRO A 184 24.94 -14.40 -14.63
N SER A 185 24.50 -14.61 -15.87
CA SER A 185 25.35 -14.87 -17.03
C SER A 185 25.75 -13.60 -17.78
N GLN A 186 25.24 -12.43 -17.34
CA GLN A 186 25.32 -11.18 -18.10
C GLN A 186 25.91 -10.00 -17.31
N TYR A 187 26.11 -8.90 -18.03
CA TYR A 187 26.52 -7.59 -17.52
C TYR A 187 25.56 -6.98 -16.48
N GLY A 188 24.30 -7.44 -16.41
CA GLY A 188 23.27 -6.89 -15.52
C GLY A 188 23.63 -6.92 -14.04
N ASN A 189 24.35 -7.95 -13.57
CA ASN A 189 24.81 -8.03 -12.17
C ASN A 189 25.71 -6.85 -11.77
N ILE A 190 26.57 -6.37 -12.66
CA ILE A 190 27.44 -5.22 -12.38
C ILE A 190 26.59 -3.95 -12.21
N VAL A 191 25.52 -3.83 -12.99
CA VAL A 191 24.55 -2.73 -12.90
C VAL A 191 23.75 -2.83 -11.60
N ALA A 192 23.35 -4.03 -11.21
CA ALA A 192 22.66 -4.29 -9.95
C ALA A 192 23.53 -3.97 -8.72
N GLU A 193 24.83 -4.34 -8.74
CA GLU A 193 25.81 -3.96 -7.72
C GLU A 193 25.94 -2.43 -7.62
N MET A 194 26.09 -1.75 -8.76
CA MET A 194 26.18 -0.29 -8.83
C MET A 194 24.91 0.41 -8.30
N PHE A 195 23.72 -0.14 -8.55
CA PHE A 195 22.48 0.34 -7.94
C PHE A 195 22.45 0.08 -6.43
N GLY A 196 22.92 -1.07 -5.98
CA GLY A 196 23.09 -1.39 -4.56
C GLY A 196 23.98 -0.37 -3.83
N ASP A 197 25.10 0.04 -4.43
CA ASP A 197 26.00 1.08 -3.89
C ASP A 197 25.31 2.44 -3.77
N LEU A 198 24.32 2.71 -4.63
CA LEU A 198 23.47 3.90 -4.59
C LEU A 198 22.23 3.71 -3.68
N GLY A 199 22.10 2.58 -2.97
CA GLY A 199 20.99 2.28 -2.06
C GLY A 199 19.70 1.82 -2.77
N MET A 200 19.80 1.38 -4.02
CA MET A 200 18.73 0.79 -4.82
C MET A 200 18.95 -0.71 -4.92
N ASP A 201 18.65 -1.42 -3.85
CA ASP A 201 18.95 -2.85 -3.73
C ASP A 201 18.11 -3.68 -4.70
N CYS A 202 18.76 -4.20 -5.74
CA CYS A 202 18.16 -5.11 -6.71
C CYS A 202 17.91 -6.51 -6.15
N TYR A 203 18.64 -6.90 -5.10
CA TYR A 203 18.55 -8.21 -4.47
C TYR A 203 17.58 -8.22 -3.27
N GLY A 204 16.94 -7.09 -2.97
CA GLY A 204 15.91 -6.96 -1.93
C GLY A 204 14.65 -7.80 -2.19
N GLY A 205 14.46 -8.31 -3.42
CA GLY A 205 13.40 -9.24 -3.79
C GLY A 205 12.24 -8.64 -4.58
N ALA A 206 12.02 -7.31 -4.51
CA ALA A 206 11.04 -6.64 -5.37
C ALA A 206 11.38 -6.79 -6.86
N VAL A 207 12.65 -6.57 -7.25
CA VAL A 207 13.10 -6.72 -8.64
C VAL A 207 12.91 -8.16 -9.12
N ASP A 208 13.17 -9.14 -8.26
CA ASP A 208 12.94 -10.56 -8.57
C ASP A 208 11.46 -10.86 -8.85
N ASN A 209 10.57 -10.28 -8.04
CA ASN A 209 9.11 -10.37 -8.22
C ASN A 209 8.63 -9.60 -9.46
N LEU A 210 9.33 -8.57 -9.92
CA LEU A 210 8.98 -7.77 -11.10
C LEU A 210 9.36 -8.41 -12.43
N ARG A 211 10.17 -9.49 -12.45
CA ARG A 211 10.53 -10.19 -13.68
C ARG A 211 9.31 -10.71 -14.42
N VAL A 212 9.36 -10.69 -15.75
CA VAL A 212 8.25 -11.10 -16.63
C VAL A 212 7.78 -12.54 -16.38
N ASN A 213 8.68 -13.41 -15.94
CA ASN A 213 8.42 -14.81 -15.66
C ASN A 213 8.39 -15.15 -14.15
N SER A 214 8.25 -14.15 -13.28
CA SER A 214 8.15 -14.41 -11.84
C SER A 214 6.82 -15.07 -11.49
N ILE A 215 6.81 -15.83 -10.39
CA ILE A 215 5.59 -16.44 -9.85
C ILE A 215 4.57 -15.36 -9.45
N GLN A 216 5.05 -14.20 -9.01
CA GLN A 216 4.21 -13.08 -8.57
C GLN A 216 3.48 -12.42 -9.73
N ILE A 217 4.17 -12.13 -10.84
CA ILE A 217 3.54 -11.61 -12.06
C ILE A 217 2.55 -12.63 -12.61
N ALA A 218 2.95 -13.90 -12.72
CA ALA A 218 2.06 -14.97 -13.17
C ALA A 218 0.81 -15.08 -12.29
N GLY A 219 0.94 -14.95 -10.97
CA GLY A 219 -0.18 -14.94 -10.03
C GLY A 219 -1.12 -13.74 -10.21
N ILE A 220 -0.58 -12.55 -10.48
CA ILE A 220 -1.37 -11.33 -10.73
C ILE A 220 -2.10 -11.42 -12.08
N GLN A 221 -1.46 -12.00 -13.10
CA GLN A 221 -2.06 -12.25 -14.42
C GLN A 221 -3.09 -13.39 -14.40
N ALA A 222 -2.95 -14.37 -13.50
CA ALA A 222 -3.91 -15.46 -13.34
C ALA A 222 -5.05 -15.15 -12.35
N GLY A 223 -4.99 -14.03 -11.63
CA GLY A 223 -6.03 -13.57 -10.72
C GLY A 223 -7.36 -13.32 -11.43
N THR A 224 -8.44 -13.10 -10.68
CA THR A 224 -9.74 -12.68 -11.24
C THR A 224 -10.04 -11.26 -10.87
N SER A 225 -10.46 -10.43 -11.83
CA SER A 225 -10.73 -9.03 -11.58
C SER A 225 -11.98 -8.89 -10.74
N ALA A 226 -12.01 -7.84 -9.94
CA ALA A 226 -13.22 -7.49 -9.23
C ALA A 226 -14.19 -6.80 -10.19
N MET A 227 -15.33 -7.44 -10.47
CA MET A 227 -16.38 -6.91 -11.37
C MET A 227 -16.93 -5.52 -10.97
N ASP A 228 -16.67 -5.07 -9.75
CA ASP A 228 -17.13 -3.79 -9.20
C ASP A 228 -16.05 -2.68 -9.23
N VAL A 229 -14.91 -2.93 -9.90
CA VAL A 229 -13.79 -1.98 -10.05
C VAL A 229 -13.62 -1.60 -11.51
N GLN A 230 -13.36 -0.31 -11.75
CA GLN A 230 -13.11 0.26 -13.06
C GLN A 230 -11.62 0.49 -13.29
N TYR A 231 -11.10 0.07 -14.44
CA TYR A 231 -9.67 0.04 -14.74
C TYR A 231 -9.29 0.93 -15.93
N HIS A 232 -8.17 1.65 -15.80
CA HIS A 232 -7.57 2.44 -16.88
C HIS A 232 -6.03 2.43 -16.75
N SER A 233 -5.32 2.41 -17.88
CA SER A 233 -3.86 2.38 -17.89
C SER A 233 -3.22 3.52 -18.70
N LEU A 234 -2.43 4.33 -18.00
CA LEU A 234 -1.53 5.32 -18.58
C LEU A 234 -0.20 4.64 -18.90
N ILE A 235 0.13 4.66 -20.18
CA ILE A 235 1.35 4.13 -20.77
C ILE A 235 2.29 5.31 -21.01
N THR A 236 3.57 5.18 -20.70
CA THR A 236 4.57 6.09 -21.25
C THR A 236 5.56 5.36 -22.12
N VAL A 237 6.06 6.11 -23.09
CA VAL A 237 7.07 5.64 -24.04
C VAL A 237 8.11 6.74 -24.19
N GLN A 238 9.38 6.37 -24.30
CA GLN A 238 10.43 7.31 -24.64
C GLN A 238 10.84 7.11 -26.10
N SER A 239 10.75 8.17 -26.90
CA SER A 239 11.34 8.19 -28.24
C SER A 239 12.79 8.71 -28.17
N GLY A 240 13.73 7.99 -28.80
CA GLY A 240 15.14 8.36 -28.86
C GLY A 240 16.09 7.17 -28.70
N ILE A 241 17.18 7.15 -29.48
CA ILE A 241 18.18 6.07 -29.46
C ILE A 241 18.83 6.02 -28.06
N GLY A 242 18.35 5.11 -27.22
CA GLY A 242 18.87 4.88 -25.89
C GLY A 242 20.15 4.06 -25.97
N ASN A 243 21.29 4.75 -25.87
CA ASN A 243 22.52 4.08 -25.51
C ASN A 243 22.38 3.52 -24.07
N PHE A 244 23.16 2.51 -23.70
CA PHE A 244 23.27 2.02 -22.33
C PHE A 244 23.62 3.15 -21.33
N ALA A 245 24.37 4.17 -21.78
CA ALA A 245 24.59 5.40 -21.00
C ALA A 245 23.31 6.22 -20.77
N ASN A 246 22.34 6.20 -21.70
CA ASN A 246 21.02 6.76 -21.50
C ASN A 246 20.19 5.87 -20.59
N VAL A 247 20.26 4.54 -20.67
CA VAL A 247 19.60 3.64 -19.69
C VAL A 247 20.11 3.90 -18.28
N LEU A 248 21.43 4.04 -18.13
CA LEU A 248 22.06 4.41 -16.87
C LEU A 248 21.69 5.85 -16.45
N ALA A 249 21.64 6.80 -17.37
CA ALA A 249 21.20 8.17 -17.10
C ALA A 249 19.70 8.28 -16.81
N THR A 250 18.87 7.41 -17.37
CA THR A 250 17.40 7.37 -17.24
C THR A 250 16.97 6.69 -15.95
N ILE A 251 17.61 5.57 -15.60
CA ILE A 251 17.43 4.96 -14.27
C ILE A 251 17.90 5.92 -13.16
N THR A 252 18.70 6.94 -13.51
CA THR A 252 19.20 7.98 -12.60
C THR A 252 18.62 9.40 -12.83
N SER A 253 17.74 9.64 -13.81
CA SER A 253 17.36 11.00 -14.19
C SER A 253 16.15 11.53 -13.43
N TYR A 254 16.42 12.45 -12.51
CA TYR A 254 15.46 13.38 -11.95
C TYR A 254 16.04 14.81 -11.91
N LEU A 255 16.58 15.29 -13.04
CA LEU A 255 16.96 16.70 -13.19
C LEU A 255 16.71 17.21 -14.62
N PRO A 256 16.07 18.38 -14.79
CA PRO A 256 16.08 19.08 -16.06
C PRO A 256 17.48 19.68 -16.31
N GLY A 257 18.09 19.40 -17.47
CA GLY A 257 19.20 20.20 -18.00
C GLY A 257 20.60 19.57 -18.04
N VAL A 258 20.77 18.25 -17.85
CA VAL A 258 22.05 17.58 -18.11
C VAL A 258 21.94 16.74 -19.38
N ALA A 259 22.51 17.24 -20.49
CA ALA A 259 22.62 16.49 -21.73
C ALA A 259 23.86 15.59 -21.69
N LEU A 260 23.68 14.28 -21.83
CA LEU A 260 24.77 13.36 -22.17
C LEU A 260 24.78 13.15 -23.69
N SER A 261 25.96 13.25 -24.30
CA SER A 261 26.15 13.06 -25.74
C SER A 261 25.99 11.57 -26.13
N PRO A 262 25.18 11.20 -27.13
CA PRO A 262 24.76 9.80 -27.37
C PRO A 262 25.77 8.88 -28.06
N SER A 263 26.99 9.30 -28.35
CA SER A 263 27.78 8.67 -29.42
C SER A 263 28.70 7.54 -28.96
N LEU A 264 28.19 6.41 -28.46
CA LEU A 264 29.02 5.23 -28.10
C LEU A 264 28.27 3.90 -28.27
N PHE A 265 28.78 3.01 -29.14
CA PHE A 265 28.51 1.57 -29.31
C PHE A 265 27.69 1.06 -30.51
N ILE A 266 28.40 0.20 -31.24
CA ILE A 266 27.99 -0.71 -32.31
C ILE A 266 28.53 -2.09 -31.89
N GLY A 267 27.71 -3.14 -32.00
CA GLY A 267 28.14 -4.50 -31.66
C GLY A 267 27.15 -5.64 -31.95
N CYS A 268 25.92 -5.34 -32.34
CA CYS A 268 25.00 -6.12 -33.17
C CYS A 268 24.09 -5.08 -33.87
N ALA A 269 23.41 -5.40 -34.97
CA ALA A 269 22.75 -4.38 -35.79
C ALA A 269 21.44 -3.77 -35.19
N ALA A 270 21.12 -4.06 -33.93
CA ALA A 270 19.99 -3.50 -33.17
C ALA A 270 20.51 -2.81 -31.89
N SER A 271 19.84 -1.77 -31.40
CA SER A 271 20.27 -1.12 -30.15
C SER A 271 19.97 -2.05 -28.96
N PHE A 272 20.80 -2.08 -27.92
CA PHE A 272 20.61 -2.95 -26.72
C PHE A 272 19.17 -2.97 -26.19
N LEU A 273 18.49 -1.81 -26.25
CA LEU A 273 17.11 -1.66 -25.84
C LEU A 273 16.12 -2.34 -26.78
N ASP A 274 16.36 -2.28 -28.08
CA ASP A 274 15.58 -3.04 -29.08
C ASP A 274 15.65 -4.55 -28.79
N GLU A 275 16.77 -5.04 -28.27
CA GLU A 275 16.92 -6.45 -27.89
C GLU A 275 16.23 -6.77 -26.55
N VAL A 276 16.42 -5.93 -25.52
CA VAL A 276 15.78 -6.12 -24.20
C VAL A 276 14.26 -6.11 -24.30
N PHE A 277 13.73 -5.18 -25.10
CA PHE A 277 12.29 -4.97 -25.28
C PHE A 277 11.75 -5.58 -26.57
N ASN A 278 12.53 -6.42 -27.28
CA ASN A 278 12.08 -7.13 -28.48
C ASN A 278 11.43 -6.20 -29.54
N LEU A 279 12.01 -5.01 -29.73
CA LEU A 279 11.55 -3.94 -30.62
C LEU A 279 10.23 -3.27 -30.20
N ASP A 280 9.69 -3.58 -29.02
CA ASP A 280 8.50 -2.93 -28.49
C ASP A 280 8.82 -1.51 -28.00
N ASP A 281 7.86 -0.59 -28.15
CA ASP A 281 7.94 0.73 -27.51
C ASP A 281 8.06 0.55 -25.99
N HIS A 282 8.87 1.39 -25.34
CA HIS A 282 9.15 1.24 -23.90
C HIS A 282 9.51 2.57 -23.24
N ASP A 283 9.45 2.59 -21.91
CA ASP A 283 9.89 3.72 -21.07
C ASP A 283 11.28 3.50 -20.44
N PHE A 284 12.06 2.59 -21.03
CA PHE A 284 13.37 2.04 -20.62
C PHE A 284 13.33 1.02 -19.48
N VAL A 285 12.19 0.83 -18.82
CA VAL A 285 12.05 -0.15 -17.74
C VAL A 285 11.00 -1.19 -18.10
N VAL A 286 9.92 -0.77 -18.76
CA VAL A 286 8.75 -1.58 -19.04
C VAL A 286 8.28 -1.34 -20.48
N ALA A 287 8.05 -2.43 -21.22
CA ALA A 287 7.41 -2.36 -22.54
C ALA A 287 5.99 -1.79 -22.46
N ALA A 288 5.57 -1.05 -23.48
CA ALA A 288 4.26 -0.41 -23.58
C ALA A 288 3.11 -1.43 -23.48
N GLU A 289 3.27 -2.64 -24.03
CA GLU A 289 2.27 -3.72 -23.94
C GLU A 289 2.10 -4.21 -22.49
N SER A 290 3.21 -4.38 -21.76
CA SER A 290 3.18 -4.71 -20.32
C SER A 290 2.54 -3.58 -19.50
N GLN A 291 2.72 -2.31 -19.90
CA GLN A 291 2.07 -1.17 -19.26
C GLN A 291 0.56 -1.09 -19.53
N ALA A 292 0.12 -1.47 -20.74
CA ALA A 292 -1.28 -1.52 -21.12
C ALA A 292 -2.03 -2.65 -20.39
N GLY A 293 -1.34 -3.76 -20.13
CA GLY A 293 -1.85 -4.92 -19.42
C GLY A 293 -3.09 -5.57 -20.09
N GLY A 294 -3.19 -5.45 -21.42
CA GLY A 294 -4.32 -5.97 -22.20
C GLY A 294 -5.45 -4.96 -22.42
N LEU A 295 -5.43 -3.80 -21.78
CA LEU A 295 -6.36 -2.70 -22.08
C LEU A 295 -6.03 -2.05 -23.43
N THR A 296 -7.05 -1.57 -24.13
CA THR A 296 -6.89 -0.96 -25.46
C THR A 296 -7.88 0.17 -25.70
N GLY A 297 -7.67 0.95 -26.77
CA GLY A 297 -8.62 1.96 -27.22
C GLY A 297 -8.81 3.10 -26.19
N LEU A 298 -10.05 3.37 -25.79
CA LEU A 298 -10.36 4.45 -24.84
C LEU A 298 -9.94 4.14 -23.40
N GLN A 299 -9.52 2.90 -23.12
CA GLN A 299 -9.14 2.43 -21.78
C GLN A 299 -7.65 2.63 -21.48
N THR A 300 -6.92 3.22 -22.45
CA THR A 300 -5.51 3.56 -22.30
C THR A 300 -5.23 4.97 -22.78
N ASN A 301 -4.19 5.57 -22.23
CA ASN A 301 -3.60 6.83 -22.68
C ASN A 301 -2.09 6.66 -22.81
N THR A 302 -1.50 7.06 -23.94
CA THR A 302 -0.05 7.00 -24.15
C THR A 302 0.56 8.40 -24.08
N VAL A 303 1.54 8.58 -23.20
CA VAL A 303 2.35 9.81 -23.08
C VAL A 303 3.73 9.54 -23.65
N ASN A 304 4.10 10.30 -24.69
CA ASN A 304 5.38 10.17 -25.37
C ASN A 304 6.47 10.98 -24.67
N ASP A 305 7.72 10.67 -24.99
CA ASP A 305 8.92 11.33 -24.45
C ASP A 305 8.96 11.36 -22.93
N GLN A 306 8.47 10.28 -22.33
CA GLN A 306 8.44 10.09 -20.89
C GLN A 306 9.01 8.72 -20.55
N GLN A 307 10.12 8.74 -19.81
CA GLN A 307 10.72 7.56 -19.19
C GLN A 307 9.89 7.04 -18.01
N HIS A 308 10.23 5.85 -17.52
CA HIS A 308 9.49 5.20 -16.43
C HIS A 308 9.44 6.07 -15.17
N SER A 309 10.62 6.52 -14.74
CA SER A 309 10.79 7.32 -13.53
C SER A 309 10.30 8.75 -13.73
N GLY A 310 9.61 9.30 -12.72
CA GLY A 310 9.10 10.67 -12.74
C GLY A 310 7.81 10.87 -13.53
N SER A 311 7.18 9.83 -14.06
CA SER A 311 5.95 9.97 -14.86
C SER A 311 4.79 10.61 -14.09
N VAL A 312 4.66 10.33 -12.79
CA VAL A 312 3.64 10.94 -11.92
C VAL A 312 3.86 12.43 -11.63
N ALA A 313 5.02 12.98 -11.98
CA ALA A 313 5.31 14.41 -11.93
C ALA A 313 5.15 15.10 -13.30
N ASN A 314 4.89 14.34 -14.37
CA ASN A 314 4.71 14.87 -15.72
C ASN A 314 3.34 15.56 -15.84
N ASN A 315 3.31 16.76 -16.41
CA ASN A 315 2.09 17.56 -16.53
C ASN A 315 1.00 16.89 -17.37
N GLU A 316 1.35 16.14 -18.41
CA GLU A 316 0.40 15.41 -19.26
C GLU A 316 -0.21 14.21 -18.53
N VAL A 317 0.61 13.48 -17.77
CA VAL A 317 0.12 12.40 -16.90
C VAL A 317 -0.82 12.96 -15.83
N ILE A 318 -0.44 14.05 -15.16
CA ILE A 318 -1.29 14.73 -14.16
C ILE A 318 -2.62 15.16 -14.78
N TYR A 319 -2.59 15.78 -15.96
CA TYR A 319 -3.79 16.19 -16.69
C TYR A 319 -4.70 15.00 -17.05
N ASN A 320 -4.13 13.88 -17.51
CA ASN A 320 -4.91 12.69 -17.83
C ASN A 320 -5.56 12.09 -16.58
N VAL A 321 -4.84 11.99 -15.45
CA VAL A 321 -5.41 11.50 -14.19
C VAL A 321 -6.54 12.41 -13.69
N GLU A 322 -6.36 13.73 -13.74
CA GLU A 322 -7.40 14.70 -13.36
C GLU A 322 -8.69 14.49 -14.17
N ASN A 323 -8.58 14.33 -15.49
CA ASN A 323 -9.73 14.04 -16.35
C ASN A 323 -10.39 12.70 -15.98
N LEU A 324 -9.60 11.64 -15.82
CA LEU A 324 -10.09 10.29 -15.47
C LEU A 324 -10.83 10.25 -14.12
N LEU A 325 -10.42 11.08 -13.15
CA LEU A 325 -11.12 11.20 -11.87
C LEU A 325 -12.48 11.92 -12.00
N ASN A 326 -12.65 12.74 -13.03
CA ASN A 326 -13.90 13.44 -13.36
C ASN A 326 -14.81 12.72 -14.34
N GLU A 327 -14.33 11.64 -14.95
CA GLU A 327 -15.09 10.86 -15.92
C GLU A 327 -16.32 10.20 -15.31
N ALA A 328 -17.42 10.16 -16.07
CA ALA A 328 -18.65 9.51 -15.65
C ALA A 328 -18.44 8.00 -15.47
N TYR A 329 -19.25 7.35 -14.62
CA TYR A 329 -19.12 5.91 -14.37
C TYR A 329 -19.33 5.08 -15.66
N ASP A 330 -20.10 5.54 -16.63
CA ASP A 330 -20.47 4.80 -17.85
C ASP A 330 -19.84 5.37 -19.13
N SER A 331 -18.75 6.14 -19.04
CA SER A 331 -18.14 6.81 -20.21
C SER A 331 -17.39 5.89 -21.17
N GLY A 332 -17.14 4.64 -20.78
CA GLY A 332 -16.41 3.65 -21.60
C GLY A 332 -14.89 3.85 -21.65
N VAL A 333 -14.37 4.91 -21.01
CA VAL A 333 -12.92 5.13 -20.81
C VAL A 333 -12.33 4.21 -19.73
N PHE A 334 -13.18 3.55 -18.95
CA PHE A 334 -12.77 2.50 -18.02
C PHE A 334 -13.26 1.15 -18.52
N ALA A 335 -12.44 0.14 -18.30
CA ALA A 335 -12.88 -1.24 -18.42
C ALA A 335 -13.49 -1.71 -17.10
N ASP A 336 -14.57 -2.50 -17.16
CA ASP A 336 -15.18 -3.14 -15.99
C ASP A 336 -14.47 -4.45 -15.60
N ASP A 337 -13.49 -4.85 -16.41
CA ASP A 337 -12.60 -5.99 -16.19
C ASP A 337 -11.22 -5.60 -16.70
N TYR A 338 -10.17 -6.12 -16.08
CA TYR A 338 -8.84 -6.05 -16.62
C TYR A 338 -8.63 -7.28 -17.51
N PRO A 339 -8.73 -7.17 -18.84
CA PRO A 339 -8.77 -8.33 -19.72
C PRO A 339 -7.48 -9.13 -19.58
N TYR A 340 -7.62 -10.35 -19.10
CA TYR A 340 -6.52 -11.28 -18.92
C TYR A 340 -6.01 -11.79 -20.26
N THR A 341 -5.01 -11.13 -20.81
CA THR A 341 -4.26 -11.68 -21.94
C THR A 341 -2.85 -12.01 -21.48
N PHE A 342 -2.55 -13.32 -21.50
CA PHE A 342 -1.19 -13.79 -21.54
C PHE A 342 -0.56 -13.26 -22.83
N GLU A 343 0.43 -12.39 -22.69
CA GLU A 343 1.54 -12.41 -23.63
C GLU A 343 2.65 -13.20 -22.98
N THR A 344 2.94 -14.36 -23.59
CA THR A 344 4.22 -15.01 -23.37
C THR A 344 5.28 -14.09 -23.94
N TYR A 345 5.88 -13.27 -23.09
CA TYR A 345 7.08 -12.55 -23.47
C TYR A 345 8.21 -13.57 -23.58
N ASN A 346 8.74 -13.73 -24.79
CA ASN A 346 9.74 -14.72 -25.07
C ASN A 346 11.09 -14.20 -24.56
N LEU A 347 11.61 -14.80 -23.49
CA LEU A 347 12.98 -14.58 -22.99
C LEU A 347 13.98 -15.30 -23.91
N ASP A 348 13.96 -15.01 -25.20
CA ASP A 348 15.00 -15.48 -26.11
C ASP A 348 15.88 -14.28 -26.48
N PHE A 349 17.01 -14.16 -25.78
CA PHE A 349 18.03 -13.14 -26.03
C PHE A 349 19.24 -13.77 -26.76
N PRO A 350 19.13 -14.14 -28.05
CA PRO A 350 20.14 -14.95 -28.73
C PRO A 350 21.46 -14.20 -29.04
N CYS A 351 21.57 -12.91 -28.73
CA CYS A 351 22.67 -12.07 -29.18
C CYS A 351 23.38 -11.24 -28.09
N LEU A 352 23.17 -11.54 -26.81
CA LEU A 352 23.88 -10.85 -25.73
C LEU A 352 25.40 -10.96 -25.93
N PRO A 353 26.13 -9.83 -26.03
CA PRO A 353 27.56 -9.84 -26.31
C PRO A 353 28.42 -10.20 -25.08
N PHE A 354 27.81 -10.76 -24.03
CA PHE A 354 28.43 -11.00 -22.73
C PHE A 354 28.39 -12.49 -22.40
N ASN A 355 29.25 -13.28 -23.05
CA ASN A 355 29.55 -14.62 -22.55
C ASN A 355 30.41 -14.48 -21.29
N GLY A 356 29.84 -14.85 -20.13
CA GLY A 356 30.45 -14.72 -18.80
C GLY A 356 31.82 -15.39 -18.59
N GLU A 357 32.33 -16.16 -19.56
CA GLU A 357 33.66 -16.78 -19.45
C GLU A 357 34.83 -15.88 -19.89
N GLU A 358 34.62 -14.90 -20.79
CA GLU A 358 35.71 -14.01 -21.23
C GLU A 358 35.86 -12.74 -20.36
N GLU A 359 34.78 -12.25 -19.73
CA GLU A 359 34.79 -10.99 -18.97
C GLU A 359 35.22 -11.13 -17.50
N HIS A 360 34.88 -12.24 -16.83
CA HIS A 360 35.35 -12.48 -15.46
C HIS A 360 36.88 -12.62 -15.39
N ALA A 361 37.50 -13.16 -16.44
CA ALA A 361 38.96 -13.28 -16.57
C ALA A 361 39.64 -11.97 -17.03
N ALA A 362 38.89 -11.02 -17.59
CA ALA A 362 39.35 -9.71 -18.02
C ALA A 362 39.01 -8.58 -17.03
N ARG A 363 38.87 -8.89 -15.72
CA ARG A 363 38.98 -7.86 -14.66
C ARG A 363 40.37 -7.25 -14.75
N SER A 364 40.38 -6.16 -15.50
CA SER A 364 41.54 -5.50 -16.07
C SER A 364 42.43 -4.94 -14.98
N THR A 365 43.70 -4.76 -15.28
CA THR A 365 44.68 -4.01 -14.50
C THR A 365 44.26 -2.56 -14.17
N ALA A 366 43.07 -2.10 -14.60
CA ALA A 366 42.56 -0.75 -14.39
C ALA A 366 42.28 -0.49 -12.91
N ALA A 367 42.54 0.74 -12.48
CA ALA A 367 42.32 1.18 -11.11
C ALA A 367 41.53 2.48 -11.11
N LEU A 368 40.67 2.64 -10.10
CA LEU A 368 39.97 3.87 -9.76
C LEU A 368 39.96 3.98 -8.23
N ASN A 369 40.30 5.15 -7.71
CA ASN A 369 40.27 5.42 -6.28
C ASN A 369 39.95 6.90 -6.03
N ILE A 370 38.88 7.16 -5.30
CA ILE A 370 38.52 8.47 -4.79
C ILE A 370 39.49 8.80 -3.65
N THR A 371 40.32 9.81 -3.87
CA THR A 371 41.37 10.20 -2.91
C THR A 371 40.94 11.33 -1.99
N SER A 372 39.92 12.11 -2.40
CA SER A 372 39.33 13.16 -1.57
C SER A 372 37.92 13.51 -2.08
N PRO A 373 36.94 13.79 -1.21
CA PRO A 373 36.95 13.57 0.23
C PRO A 373 37.13 12.09 0.61
N SER A 374 37.57 11.80 1.85
CA SER A 374 37.62 10.42 2.35
C SER A 374 36.25 9.99 2.91
N THR A 375 35.99 8.68 2.97
CA THR A 375 34.81 8.16 3.68
C THR A 375 34.71 8.72 5.10
N GLY A 376 33.50 9.14 5.48
CA GLY A 376 33.19 9.79 6.75
C GLY A 376 33.40 11.30 6.76
N SER A 377 33.88 11.91 5.68
CA SER A 377 34.05 13.37 5.62
C SER A 377 32.71 14.09 5.73
N GLU A 378 32.70 15.20 6.48
CA GLU A 378 31.58 16.12 6.50
C GLU A 378 31.63 17.08 5.31
N VAL A 379 30.50 17.26 4.63
CA VAL A 379 30.34 18.20 3.52
C VAL A 379 29.11 19.07 3.76
N THR A 380 29.19 20.37 3.48
CA THR A 380 28.06 21.27 3.72
C THR A 380 27.14 21.31 2.51
N ALA A 381 25.83 21.10 2.74
CA ALA A 381 24.81 21.23 1.70
C ALA A 381 24.86 22.63 1.05
N GLY A 382 24.67 22.70 -0.27
CA GLY A 382 24.76 23.92 -1.07
C GLY A 382 26.18 24.34 -1.47
N THR A 383 27.22 23.67 -0.96
CA THR A 383 28.62 23.99 -1.31
C THR A 383 29.14 23.13 -2.45
N THR A 384 30.12 23.67 -3.19
CA THR A 384 30.87 22.92 -4.20
C THR A 384 32.12 22.31 -3.58
N VAL A 385 32.28 20.99 -3.70
CA VAL A 385 33.46 20.25 -3.25
C VAL A 385 34.18 19.67 -4.46
N ALA A 386 35.51 19.75 -4.46
CA ALA A 386 36.33 19.05 -5.45
C ALA A 386 36.49 17.59 -5.03
N VAL A 387 35.95 16.67 -5.82
CA VAL A 387 36.15 15.24 -5.68
C VAL A 387 37.38 14.85 -6.49
N SER A 388 38.46 14.51 -5.80
CA SER A 388 39.73 14.06 -6.37
C SER A 388 39.73 12.55 -6.52
N PHE A 389 40.20 12.05 -7.68
CA PHE A 389 40.36 10.62 -7.92
C PHE A 389 41.63 10.32 -8.70
N THR A 390 42.18 9.12 -8.51
CA THR A 390 43.21 8.54 -9.36
C THR A 390 42.62 7.45 -10.23
N SER A 391 43.00 7.42 -11.51
CA SER A 391 42.56 6.42 -12.49
C SER A 391 43.74 5.86 -13.27
N SER A 392 43.64 4.60 -13.71
CA SER A 392 44.57 3.99 -14.66
C SER A 392 43.83 3.11 -15.66
N MET A 393 44.21 3.19 -16.95
CA MET A 393 43.59 2.42 -18.05
C MET A 393 42.06 2.61 -18.17
N LEU A 394 41.59 3.83 -17.91
CA LEU A 394 40.21 4.25 -18.12
C LEU A 394 40.15 5.30 -19.23
N ASP A 395 39.03 5.38 -19.93
CA ASP A 395 38.70 6.39 -20.93
C ASP A 395 37.87 7.54 -20.34
N SER A 396 37.02 7.24 -19.36
CA SER A 396 36.24 8.24 -18.63
C SER A 396 35.87 7.76 -17.23
N VAL A 397 35.61 8.72 -16.35
CA VAL A 397 35.09 8.48 -14.99
C VAL A 397 33.80 9.29 -14.81
N THR A 398 32.76 8.65 -14.29
CA THR A 398 31.49 9.29 -13.93
C THR A 398 31.28 9.19 -12.44
N LEU A 399 30.97 10.32 -11.81
CA LEU A 399 30.50 10.37 -10.43
C LEU A 399 28.98 10.33 -10.39
N MET A 400 28.46 9.53 -9.47
CA MET A 400 27.05 9.33 -9.22
C MET A 400 26.79 9.49 -7.73
N MET A 401 25.74 10.23 -7.38
CA MET A 401 25.29 10.31 -6.00
C MET A 401 23.78 10.37 -5.96
N ARG A 402 23.19 9.51 -5.14
CA ARG A 402 21.77 9.57 -4.82
C ARG A 402 21.54 10.61 -3.72
N TYR A 403 20.78 11.65 -4.04
CA TYR A 403 20.48 12.73 -3.10
C TYR A 403 19.04 12.72 -2.57
N ARG A 404 18.14 12.00 -3.24
CA ARG A 404 16.82 11.55 -2.77
C ARG A 404 16.58 10.12 -3.30
N ALA A 405 15.69 9.32 -2.73
CA ALA A 405 15.39 7.99 -3.28
C ALA A 405 15.04 8.01 -4.77
N ASP A 406 14.39 9.08 -5.20
CA ASP A 406 14.01 9.34 -6.57
C ASP A 406 14.97 10.33 -7.25
N SER A 407 16.24 10.50 -6.85
CA SER A 407 17.11 11.43 -7.60
C SER A 407 18.59 11.12 -7.48
N ILE A 408 19.27 11.05 -8.62
CA ILE A 408 20.71 10.83 -8.72
C ILE A 408 21.34 11.97 -9.53
N VAL A 409 22.49 12.46 -9.09
CA VAL A 409 23.28 13.47 -9.80
C VAL A 409 24.42 12.75 -10.52
N LEU A 410 24.60 13.06 -11.81
CA LEU A 410 25.66 12.53 -12.64
C LEU A 410 26.62 13.64 -13.10
N ILE A 411 27.93 13.43 -12.91
CA ILE A 411 28.97 14.33 -13.43
C ILE A 411 30.11 13.49 -14.03
N ALA A 412 30.49 13.77 -15.29
CA ALA A 412 31.53 13.03 -16.00
C ALA A 412 32.82 13.85 -16.20
N ASN A 413 33.96 13.15 -16.27
CA ASN A 413 35.28 13.70 -16.62
C ASN A 413 36.04 12.75 -17.56
N ALA A 414 37.03 13.27 -18.28
CA ALA A 414 37.95 12.49 -19.10
C ALA A 414 38.85 11.59 -18.24
N ALA A 415 39.27 10.46 -18.82
CA ALA A 415 40.19 9.40 -18.36
C ALA A 415 41.24 9.68 -17.28
N SER A 416 41.72 10.93 -17.14
CA SER A 416 42.87 11.28 -16.34
C SER A 416 42.52 11.45 -14.86
N ALA A 417 43.43 11.03 -13.97
CA ALA A 417 43.41 11.42 -12.57
C ALA A 417 43.21 12.94 -12.46
N GLY A 418 42.31 13.38 -11.60
CA GLY A 418 41.87 14.77 -11.59
C GLY A 418 40.81 15.06 -10.56
N ASN A 419 40.22 16.25 -10.69
CA ASN A 419 39.19 16.77 -9.79
C ASN A 419 37.89 16.98 -10.55
N ILE A 420 36.78 16.55 -9.97
CA ILE A 420 35.42 16.87 -10.42
C ILE A 420 34.78 17.74 -9.36
N ASN A 421 34.36 18.94 -9.74
CA ASN A 421 33.62 19.81 -8.84
C ASN A 421 32.16 19.36 -8.76
N PHE A 422 31.71 19.01 -7.56
CA PHE A 422 30.35 18.57 -7.29
C PHE A 422 29.69 19.57 -6.34
N THR A 423 28.52 20.10 -6.72
CA THR A 423 27.73 20.99 -5.86
C THR A 423 26.64 20.19 -5.19
N PHE A 424 26.69 20.12 -3.85
CA PHE A 424 25.70 19.37 -3.07
C PHE A 424 24.37 20.12 -3.04
N PRO A 425 23.23 19.48 -3.38
CA PRO A 425 21.91 20.07 -3.21
C PRO A 425 21.66 20.61 -1.80
N VAL A 426 21.03 21.78 -1.72
CA VAL A 426 20.81 22.53 -0.46
C VAL A 426 19.90 21.79 0.55
N ASN A 427 19.10 20.86 0.07
CA ASN A 427 18.12 20.09 0.86
C ASN A 427 18.67 18.74 1.34
N MET A 428 19.92 18.38 1.03
CA MET A 428 20.53 17.14 1.51
C MET A 428 20.95 17.25 2.98
N ILE A 429 20.84 16.13 3.69
CA ILE A 429 21.38 15.95 5.03
C ILE A 429 21.56 14.45 5.33
N GLY A 430 22.53 14.11 6.17
CA GLY A 430 22.79 12.75 6.60
C GLY A 430 23.81 12.04 5.72
N VAL A 431 23.80 10.71 5.76
CA VAL A 431 24.81 9.87 5.10
C VAL A 431 24.41 9.62 3.64
N HIS A 432 25.32 9.92 2.71
CA HIS A 432 25.14 9.67 1.28
C HIS A 432 26.35 8.96 0.68
N THR A 433 26.10 8.02 -0.24
CA THR A 433 27.18 7.38 -1.02
C THR A 433 27.49 8.22 -2.26
N LEU A 434 28.76 8.55 -2.44
CA LEU A 434 29.32 9.01 -3.72
C LEU A 434 29.99 7.83 -4.40
N LEU A 435 29.53 7.47 -5.59
CA LEU A 435 30.04 6.39 -6.40
C LEU A 435 30.81 6.95 -7.61
N ALA A 436 32.02 6.45 -7.83
CA ALA A 436 32.80 6.70 -9.03
C ALA A 436 32.81 5.45 -9.91
N VAL A 437 32.41 5.60 -11.17
CA VAL A 437 32.34 4.51 -12.15
C VAL A 437 33.34 4.78 -13.27
N GLY A 438 34.27 3.85 -13.47
CA GLY A 438 35.31 3.92 -14.47
C GLY A 438 34.97 3.14 -15.73
N PHE A 439 35.04 3.79 -16.89
CA PHE A 439 34.75 3.19 -18.18
C PHE A 439 36.02 3.01 -19.01
N GLY A 440 36.17 1.86 -19.68
CA GLY A 440 37.27 1.59 -20.61
C GLY A 440 37.08 2.26 -21.97
N THR A 441 38.01 2.06 -22.91
CA THR A 441 37.87 2.54 -24.31
C THR A 441 36.77 1.81 -25.08
N ASP A 442 36.48 0.57 -24.67
CA ASP A 442 35.30 -0.20 -25.04
C ASP A 442 34.05 0.22 -24.25
N LYS A 443 34.14 1.30 -23.46
CA LYS A 443 33.16 1.94 -22.54
C LYS A 443 32.23 0.98 -21.81
N LYS A 444 32.76 -0.19 -21.51
CA LYS A 444 32.30 -1.06 -20.44
C LYS A 444 32.81 -0.52 -19.12
N ILE A 445 32.06 -0.76 -18.05
CA ILE A 445 32.48 -0.53 -16.67
C ILE A 445 33.66 -1.47 -16.41
N LYS A 446 34.78 -0.90 -15.97
CA LYS A 446 36.01 -1.65 -15.66
C LYS A 446 36.26 -1.76 -14.17
N VAL A 447 35.89 -0.72 -13.42
CA VAL A 447 36.13 -0.61 -11.98
C VAL A 447 35.17 0.44 -11.41
N MET A 448 34.80 0.27 -10.15
CA MET A 448 34.02 1.22 -9.37
C MET A 448 34.72 1.48 -8.04
N ASP A 449 34.52 2.65 -7.49
CA ASP A 449 34.95 2.99 -6.13
C ASP A 449 33.91 3.89 -5.47
N SER A 450 33.72 3.77 -4.16
CA SER A 450 32.67 4.49 -3.45
C SER A 450 33.11 4.98 -2.08
N ILE A 451 32.55 6.12 -1.66
CA ILE A 451 32.76 6.68 -0.33
C ILE A 451 31.44 7.10 0.30
N HIS A 452 31.35 7.08 1.63
CA HIS A 452 30.22 7.64 2.36
C HIS A 452 30.55 9.04 2.87
N LEU A 453 29.67 10.00 2.65
CA LEU A 453 29.81 11.39 3.08
C LEU A 453 28.70 11.76 4.06
N TYR A 454 29.05 12.54 5.09
CA TYR A 454 28.10 13.12 6.02
C TYR A 454 27.74 14.53 5.53
N VAL A 455 26.58 14.66 4.90
CA VAL A 455 26.09 15.97 4.47
C VAL A 455 25.46 16.69 5.66
N VAL A 456 25.98 17.87 5.97
CA VAL A 456 25.54 18.72 7.09
C VAL A 456 25.00 20.06 6.58
N THR A 457 24.24 20.75 7.41
CA THR A 457 23.80 22.13 7.16
C THR A 457 24.27 23.05 8.28
N THR A 458 24.55 24.31 7.95
CA THR A 458 24.81 25.36 8.93
C THR A 458 23.52 25.97 9.49
N ALA A 459 22.37 25.67 8.88
CA ALA A 459 21.08 26.12 9.36
C ALA A 459 20.71 25.43 10.68
N THR A 460 20.07 26.16 11.58
CA THR A 460 19.54 25.60 12.82
C THR A 460 18.25 24.86 12.55
N LEU A 461 18.07 23.71 13.19
CA LEU A 461 16.79 23.01 13.21
C LEU A 461 15.85 23.73 14.17
N ASP A 462 14.71 24.19 13.66
CA ASP A 462 13.75 24.98 14.42
C ASP A 462 12.57 24.12 14.92
N SER A 463 12.10 23.16 14.11
CA SER A 463 11.02 22.24 14.50
C SER A 463 11.05 20.91 13.76
N LEU A 464 10.27 19.95 14.27
CA LEU A 464 10.04 18.62 13.68
C LEU A 464 8.57 18.48 13.30
N ILE A 465 8.31 18.06 12.08
CA ILE A 465 6.99 17.68 11.57
C ILE A 465 7.00 16.19 11.31
N VAL A 466 6.00 15.47 11.84
CA VAL A 466 5.81 14.05 11.58
C VAL A 466 4.53 13.88 10.77
N SER A 467 4.62 13.14 9.66
CA SER A 467 3.50 12.87 8.77
C SER A 467 3.27 11.36 8.62
N PRO A 468 2.02 10.88 8.66
CA PRO A 468 0.81 11.66 8.93
C PRO A 468 0.71 12.08 10.41
N GLU A 469 -0.04 13.15 10.69
CA GLU A 469 -0.29 13.62 12.07
C GLU A 469 -1.21 12.68 12.86
N ILE A 470 -2.02 11.89 12.15
CA ILE A 470 -2.88 10.85 12.70
C ILE A 470 -2.66 9.56 11.91
N MET A 471 -2.40 8.46 12.61
CA MET A 471 -2.23 7.12 12.05
C MET A 471 -3.40 6.22 12.45
N TYR A 472 -4.22 5.87 11.48
CA TYR A 472 -5.28 4.87 11.56
C TYR A 472 -4.74 3.46 11.28
N LEU A 473 -4.65 2.63 12.32
CA LEU A 473 -4.04 1.29 12.27
C LEU A 473 -4.95 0.23 12.92
N HIS A 474 -5.03 -0.99 12.37
CA HIS A 474 -5.49 -2.15 13.16
C HIS A 474 -4.38 -2.68 14.06
N GLU A 475 -4.78 -3.51 15.02
CA GLU A 475 -3.84 -4.34 15.76
C GLU A 475 -2.94 -5.11 14.78
N SER A 476 -1.64 -5.12 15.07
CA SER A 476 -0.57 -5.67 14.23
C SER A 476 -0.30 -4.96 12.91
N ASP A 477 -1.13 -4.00 12.47
CA ASP A 477 -0.83 -3.21 11.28
C ASP A 477 0.38 -2.32 11.55
N SER A 478 1.15 -2.08 10.48
CA SER A 478 2.23 -1.10 10.47
C SER A 478 1.97 -0.01 9.44
N MET A 479 2.48 1.18 9.75
CA MET A 479 2.46 2.32 8.85
C MET A 479 3.81 2.99 8.85
N THR A 480 4.26 3.42 7.68
CA THR A 480 5.42 4.28 7.59
C THR A 480 5.09 5.71 7.98
N TYR A 481 6.12 6.45 8.35
CA TYR A 481 6.01 7.85 8.72
C TYR A 481 7.18 8.63 8.12
N ARG A 482 6.98 9.93 7.95
CA ARG A 482 8.02 10.85 7.49
C ARG A 482 8.30 11.89 8.56
N ILE A 483 9.56 12.11 8.87
CA ILE A 483 10.01 13.17 9.77
C ILE A 483 10.69 14.24 8.94
N THR A 484 10.14 15.44 8.95
CA THR A 484 10.70 16.61 8.27
C THR A 484 11.24 17.59 9.31
N GLY A 485 12.51 17.94 9.18
CA GLY A 485 13.10 19.05 9.92
C GLY A 485 12.84 20.37 9.20
N VAL A 486 12.29 21.35 9.92
CA VAL A 486 12.16 22.74 9.46
C VAL A 486 13.36 23.52 9.98
N TYR A 487 14.10 24.14 9.07
CA TYR A 487 15.35 24.82 9.38
C TYR A 487 15.22 26.34 9.22
N SER A 488 16.10 27.09 9.87
CA SER A 488 16.10 28.56 9.84
C SER A 488 16.41 29.17 8.46
N ASP A 489 16.89 28.38 7.51
CA ASP A 489 17.02 28.75 6.11
C ASP A 489 15.73 28.54 5.29
N SER A 490 14.62 28.19 5.95
CA SER A 490 13.33 27.85 5.34
C SER A 490 13.38 26.64 4.40
N ILE A 491 14.45 25.82 4.45
CA ILE A 491 14.58 24.60 3.66
C ILE A 491 14.21 23.41 4.54
N ASN A 492 13.14 22.73 4.16
CA ASN A 492 12.73 21.48 4.78
C ASN A 492 13.66 20.35 4.35
N ARG A 493 14.09 19.53 5.32
CA ARG A 493 14.98 18.38 5.08
C ARG A 493 14.39 17.12 5.70
N ASP A 494 14.57 15.99 5.01
CA ASP A 494 14.09 14.71 5.49
C ASP A 494 15.02 14.17 6.58
N LEU A 495 14.45 13.88 7.75
CA LEU A 495 15.15 13.35 8.91
C LEU A 495 14.68 11.94 9.28
N THR A 496 13.83 11.30 8.47
CA THR A 496 13.17 10.03 8.80
C THR A 496 14.15 8.92 9.21
N LEU A 497 15.34 8.89 8.60
CA LEU A 497 16.40 7.92 8.89
C LEU A 497 17.55 8.49 9.75
N TYR A 498 17.36 9.65 10.38
CA TYR A 498 18.40 10.28 11.16
C TYR A 498 18.68 9.46 12.44
N PRO A 499 19.92 9.03 12.71
CA PRO A 499 20.21 7.98 13.69
C PRO A 499 19.98 8.38 15.16
N SER A 500 19.80 9.67 15.45
CA SER A 500 19.63 10.19 16.82
C SER A 500 18.20 10.60 17.15
N LEU A 501 17.22 10.13 16.37
CA LEU A 501 15.81 10.33 16.67
C LEU A 501 15.36 9.48 17.88
N GLY A 502 14.65 10.10 18.81
CA GLY A 502 13.97 9.43 19.91
C GLY A 502 12.48 9.30 19.65
N PHE A 503 11.90 8.13 19.94
CA PHE A 503 10.47 7.84 19.81
C PHE A 503 9.89 7.57 21.21
N ASP A 504 8.88 8.34 21.57
CA ASP A 504 8.21 8.26 22.87
C ASP A 504 6.71 7.97 22.66
N PHE A 505 6.27 6.80 23.13
CA PHE A 505 4.88 6.36 23.05
C PHE A 505 4.23 6.54 24.42
N SER A 506 3.08 7.22 24.45
CA SER A 506 2.47 7.64 25.72
C SER A 506 1.91 6.47 26.53
N PHE A 507 1.52 5.38 25.86
CA PHE A 507 0.88 4.22 26.49
C PHE A 507 1.54 2.88 26.17
N ASP A 508 2.63 2.87 25.39
CA ASP A 508 3.35 1.66 24.95
C ASP A 508 2.47 0.63 24.21
N HIS A 509 1.37 1.07 23.59
CA HIS A 509 0.52 0.22 22.75
C HIS A 509 1.02 0.15 21.30
N ALA A 510 1.93 1.04 20.92
CA ALA A 510 2.60 1.04 19.64
C ALA A 510 4.13 1.03 19.81
N SER A 511 4.81 0.53 18.78
CA SER A 511 6.27 0.46 18.74
C SER A 511 6.81 1.06 17.45
N GLN A 512 8.08 1.49 17.47
CA GLN A 512 8.80 1.88 16.28
C GLN A 512 9.83 0.81 15.92
N SER A 513 9.86 0.46 14.64
CA SER A 513 10.88 -0.43 14.06
C SER A 513 11.28 0.08 12.69
N GLY A 514 12.48 0.68 12.60
CA GLY A 514 12.96 1.33 11.38
C GLY A 514 12.02 2.46 10.95
N GLN A 515 11.47 2.40 9.74
CA GLN A 515 10.52 3.44 9.29
C GLN A 515 9.06 3.12 9.62
N PHE A 516 8.78 2.07 10.39
CA PHE A 516 7.42 1.66 10.72
C PHE A 516 7.04 2.05 12.13
N ILE A 517 5.83 2.58 12.28
CA ILE A 517 5.07 2.52 13.53
C ILE A 517 4.13 1.33 13.42
N ARG A 518 4.20 0.41 14.38
CA ARG A 518 3.32 -0.74 14.47
C ARG A 518 2.43 -0.60 15.68
N LEU A 519 1.13 -0.82 15.50
CA LEU A 519 0.20 -0.91 16.61
C LEU A 519 0.27 -2.33 17.18
N GLU A 520 0.82 -2.48 18.38
CA GLU A 520 1.06 -3.78 19.00
C GLU A 520 -0.21 -4.30 19.70
N ASP A 521 -0.96 -3.40 20.32
CA ASP A 521 -2.18 -3.70 21.09
C ASP A 521 -3.43 -3.09 20.45
N PRO A 522 -4.63 -3.64 20.69
CA PRO A 522 -5.90 -3.12 20.18
C PRO A 522 -6.38 -1.88 20.96
N TYR A 523 -5.50 -0.91 21.18
CA TYR A 523 -5.76 0.36 21.85
C TYR A 523 -4.97 1.48 21.19
N SER A 524 -5.58 2.67 21.09
CA SER A 524 -4.90 3.85 20.56
C SER A 524 -3.66 4.24 21.40
N ASP A 525 -2.74 4.97 20.78
CA ASP A 525 -1.54 5.53 21.39
C ASP A 525 -1.28 6.97 20.92
N THR A 526 -0.24 7.61 21.44
CA THR A 526 0.26 8.92 21.00
C THR A 526 1.78 8.91 20.97
N LEU A 527 2.34 9.18 19.80
CA LEU A 527 3.77 9.25 19.54
C LEU A 527 4.27 10.69 19.63
N ARG A 528 5.45 10.88 20.23
CA ARG A 528 6.27 12.08 20.10
C ARG A 528 7.66 11.72 19.60
N VAL A 529 8.14 12.46 18.60
CA VAL A 529 9.48 12.30 18.05
C VAL A 529 10.37 13.42 18.59
N SER A 530 11.59 13.07 18.99
CA SER A 530 12.57 14.03 19.52
C SER A 530 13.90 13.96 18.78
N LEU A 531 14.57 15.12 18.68
CA LEU A 531 15.96 15.22 18.23
C LEU A 531 16.68 16.25 19.10
N GLY A 532 17.56 15.77 19.98
CA GLY A 532 18.15 16.60 21.03
C GLY A 532 17.07 17.12 21.99
N SER A 533 16.95 18.44 22.12
CA SER A 533 15.93 19.07 22.98
C SER A 533 14.61 19.38 22.27
N LEU A 534 14.53 19.20 20.95
CA LEU A 534 13.32 19.45 20.18
C LEU A 534 12.40 18.24 20.25
N VAL A 535 11.10 18.49 20.41
CA VAL A 535 10.05 17.47 20.45
C VAL A 535 8.94 17.88 19.48
N SER A 536 8.46 16.93 18.67
CA SER A 536 7.38 17.15 17.69
C SER A 536 6.03 17.44 18.35
N ALA A 537 5.08 17.91 17.54
CA ALA A 537 3.67 17.80 17.86
C ALA A 537 3.28 16.32 18.11
N PRO A 538 2.26 16.04 18.94
CA PRO A 538 1.80 14.67 19.17
C PRO A 538 1.23 14.08 17.87
N VAL A 539 1.65 12.87 17.53
CA VAL A 539 1.07 12.06 16.47
C VAL A 539 0.09 11.10 17.10
N ILE A 540 -1.18 11.17 16.70
CA ILE A 540 -2.22 10.31 17.28
C ILE A 540 -2.23 8.98 16.53
N ILE A 541 -2.04 7.87 17.25
CA ILE A 541 -2.19 6.53 16.68
C ILE A 541 -3.57 6.05 17.09
N GLN A 542 -4.52 6.12 16.16
CA GLN A 542 -5.88 5.73 16.41
C GLN A 542 -6.08 4.29 15.95
N LEU A 543 -6.51 3.42 16.88
CA LEU A 543 -7.01 2.11 16.49
C LEU A 543 -8.16 2.33 15.52
N THR A 544 -7.99 1.89 14.27
CA THR A 544 -9.13 1.66 13.43
C THR A 544 -9.87 0.47 14.02
N GLY A 545 -11.07 0.72 14.53
CA GLY A 545 -12.10 -0.31 14.40
C GLY A 545 -12.15 -0.64 12.92
N ILE A 546 -12.20 -1.92 12.55
CA ILE A 546 -12.35 -2.26 11.14
C ILE A 546 -13.54 -1.45 10.68
N ASN A 547 -13.37 -0.64 9.63
CA ASN A 547 -14.48 -0.01 8.91
C ASN A 547 -15.36 -1.10 8.24
N TYR A 548 -15.59 -2.22 8.95
CA TYR A 548 -16.81 -2.96 8.87
C TYR A 548 -17.93 -1.98 9.17
N LEU A 549 -18.99 -2.12 8.39
CA LEU A 549 -20.34 -1.75 8.80
C LEU A 549 -20.46 -1.95 10.32
N PRO A 550 -20.83 -0.92 11.10
CA PRO A 550 -20.83 -1.01 12.55
C PRO A 550 -21.63 -2.23 13.02
N GLY A 551 -20.98 -3.33 13.43
CA GLY A 551 -21.68 -4.54 13.84
C GLY A 551 -21.04 -5.91 13.57
N CYS A 552 -19.90 -6.03 12.86
CA CYS A 552 -19.34 -7.38 12.62
C CYS A 552 -18.74 -8.06 13.86
N ALA A 553 -18.09 -7.31 14.75
CA ALA A 553 -17.57 -7.82 16.02
C ALA A 553 -18.52 -7.54 17.21
N MET A 554 -19.73 -7.04 16.93
CA MET A 554 -20.69 -6.60 17.95
C MET A 554 -22.07 -7.18 17.68
N VAL A 555 -22.52 -8.06 18.57
CA VAL A 555 -23.89 -8.58 18.53
C VAL A 555 -24.82 -7.54 19.14
N THR A 556 -25.75 -7.02 18.35
CA THR A 556 -26.63 -5.90 18.72
C THR A 556 -28.10 -6.27 18.77
N ASN A 557 -28.48 -7.46 18.30
CA ASN A 557 -29.85 -7.96 18.36
C ASN A 557 -29.91 -9.49 18.60
N THR A 558 -31.11 -9.99 18.88
CA THR A 558 -31.38 -11.40 19.20
C THR A 558 -31.77 -12.25 17.99
N ASN A 559 -31.67 -11.72 16.76
CA ASN A 559 -32.06 -12.45 15.55
C ASN A 559 -31.12 -13.63 15.29
N ASN A 560 -31.65 -14.71 14.69
CA ASN A 560 -30.85 -15.89 14.32
C ASN A 560 -29.81 -15.60 13.22
N SER A 561 -30.09 -14.66 12.32
CA SER A 561 -29.24 -14.33 11.18
C SER A 561 -29.45 -12.88 10.74
N GLY A 562 -28.63 -12.41 9.80
CA GLY A 562 -28.67 -11.02 9.32
C GLY A 562 -27.85 -10.08 10.21
N PHE A 563 -27.74 -8.83 9.77
CA PHE A 563 -26.89 -7.82 10.40
C PHE A 563 -27.15 -7.68 11.92
N GLY A 564 -26.07 -7.61 12.70
CA GLY A 564 -26.12 -7.50 14.17
C GLY A 564 -26.42 -8.80 14.94
N SER A 565 -26.66 -9.92 14.25
CA SER A 565 -26.82 -11.24 14.89
C SER A 565 -25.48 -11.91 15.24
N LEU A 566 -25.49 -12.85 16.19
CA LEU A 566 -24.31 -13.64 16.54
C LEU A 566 -23.79 -14.48 15.36
N ARG A 567 -24.69 -15.03 14.54
CA ARG A 567 -24.31 -15.80 13.35
C ARG A 567 -23.58 -14.93 12.33
N TYR A 568 -24.14 -13.76 12.04
CA TYR A 568 -23.49 -12.77 11.17
C TYR A 568 -22.11 -12.36 11.71
N ALA A 569 -22.00 -12.15 13.03
CA ALA A 569 -20.72 -11.82 13.65
C ALA A 569 -19.69 -12.95 13.46
N LEU A 570 -20.06 -14.20 13.73
CA LEU A 570 -19.20 -15.37 13.52
C LEU A 570 -18.75 -15.53 12.06
N ASP A 571 -19.65 -15.28 11.11
CA ASP A 571 -19.31 -15.37 9.69
C ASP A 571 -18.38 -14.22 9.28
N CYS A 572 -18.64 -13.00 9.78
CA CYS A 572 -17.93 -11.79 9.38
C CYS A 572 -16.51 -11.65 9.95
N VAL A 573 -16.26 -12.05 11.20
CA VAL A 573 -14.96 -11.84 11.86
C VAL A 573 -13.82 -12.66 11.25
N THR A 574 -12.58 -12.21 11.35
CA THR A 574 -11.39 -13.00 10.97
C THR A 574 -10.92 -13.92 12.09
N ALA A 575 -9.99 -14.84 11.78
CA ALA A 575 -9.41 -15.71 12.80
C ALA A 575 -8.68 -14.87 13.86
N PHE A 576 -8.84 -15.25 15.13
CA PHE A 576 -8.36 -14.57 16.34
C PHE A 576 -9.05 -13.24 16.71
N ASP A 577 -10.11 -12.84 15.99
CA ASP A 577 -10.92 -11.68 16.38
C ASP A 577 -11.73 -11.91 17.66
N THR A 578 -12.20 -10.81 18.26
CA THR A 578 -13.10 -10.83 19.41
C THR A 578 -14.52 -10.33 19.07
N ILE A 579 -15.51 -11.21 19.17
CA ILE A 579 -16.95 -10.88 19.16
C ILE A 579 -17.39 -10.47 20.58
N ARG A 580 -18.09 -9.34 20.67
CA ARG A 580 -18.67 -8.81 21.92
C ARG A 580 -20.20 -8.68 21.81
N PHE A 581 -20.87 -8.44 22.94
CA PHE A 581 -22.32 -8.21 23.00
C PHE A 581 -22.65 -6.78 23.44
N ASP A 582 -23.59 -6.14 22.75
CA ASP A 582 -24.13 -4.84 23.14
C ASP A 582 -24.74 -4.91 24.54
N SER A 583 -24.61 -3.82 25.30
CA SER A 583 -25.19 -3.71 26.65
C SER A 583 -26.70 -3.91 26.70
N ALA A 584 -27.42 -3.64 25.60
CA ALA A 584 -28.85 -3.87 25.49
C ALA A 584 -29.22 -5.36 25.59
N LEU A 585 -28.30 -6.28 25.24
CA LEU A 585 -28.53 -7.72 25.30
C LEU A 585 -28.24 -8.33 26.68
N ALA A 586 -27.84 -7.53 27.67
CA ALA A 586 -27.46 -8.02 28.99
C ALA A 586 -28.64 -8.71 29.70
N GLY A 587 -28.62 -10.04 29.73
CA GLY A 587 -29.70 -10.87 30.31
C GLY A 587 -30.73 -11.37 29.29
N ASP A 588 -30.62 -10.97 28.02
CA ASP A 588 -31.50 -11.45 26.94
C ASP A 588 -31.08 -12.82 26.39
N THR A 589 -31.98 -13.40 25.60
CA THR A 589 -31.80 -14.70 24.93
C THR A 589 -31.76 -14.54 23.41
N ILE A 590 -30.67 -15.02 22.81
CA ILE A 590 -30.51 -15.16 21.35
C ILE A 590 -30.99 -16.55 20.96
N PHE A 591 -31.95 -16.62 20.04
CA PHE A 591 -32.46 -17.87 19.49
C PHE A 591 -31.76 -18.24 18.19
N VAL A 592 -31.18 -19.43 18.17
CA VAL A 592 -30.47 -20.01 17.02
C VAL A 592 -31.37 -21.09 16.41
N ASP A 593 -31.92 -20.79 15.24
CA ASP A 593 -32.96 -21.60 14.57
C ASP A 593 -32.37 -22.30 13.32
N ASN A 594 -32.89 -23.48 13.01
CA ASN A 594 -32.66 -24.26 11.78
C ASN A 594 -31.25 -24.80 11.51
N ASP A 595 -30.19 -24.29 12.13
CA ASP A 595 -28.82 -24.83 12.05
C ASP A 595 -28.00 -24.41 13.28
N LEU A 596 -27.12 -25.29 13.77
CA LEU A 596 -26.16 -24.94 14.84
C LEU A 596 -25.14 -23.89 14.38
N LEU A 597 -24.39 -23.28 15.31
CA LEU A 597 -23.29 -22.37 15.01
C LEU A 597 -22.00 -23.18 14.81
N ASN A 598 -21.56 -23.30 13.55
CA ASN A 598 -20.27 -23.91 13.22
C ASN A 598 -19.15 -22.88 13.37
N VAL A 599 -18.10 -23.25 14.10
CA VAL A 599 -16.91 -22.40 14.32
C VAL A 599 -15.73 -23.05 13.62
N TYR A 600 -15.33 -22.48 12.48
CA TYR A 600 -14.25 -22.98 11.61
C TYR A 600 -12.93 -22.22 11.76
N LYS A 601 -12.89 -21.20 12.62
CA LYS A 601 -11.75 -20.30 12.81
C LYS A 601 -11.57 -19.99 14.29
N SER A 602 -10.33 -19.73 14.69
CA SER A 602 -10.02 -19.28 16.05
C SER A 602 -10.77 -17.98 16.34
N VAL A 603 -11.41 -17.83 17.51
CA VAL A 603 -12.22 -16.65 17.83
C VAL A 603 -12.45 -16.50 19.33
N TYR A 604 -12.54 -15.26 19.81
CA TYR A 604 -12.93 -14.92 21.17
C TYR A 604 -14.38 -14.41 21.19
N ILE A 605 -15.25 -14.97 22.03
CA ILE A 605 -16.65 -14.53 22.20
C ILE A 605 -16.81 -14.10 23.66
N ILE A 606 -16.87 -12.78 23.88
CA ILE A 606 -16.76 -12.19 25.22
C ILE A 606 -17.95 -11.29 25.51
N ASN A 607 -18.71 -11.62 26.55
CA ASN A 607 -19.74 -10.73 27.09
C ASN A 607 -19.18 -9.95 28.30
N SER A 608 -18.90 -8.66 28.13
CA SER A 608 -18.40 -7.80 29.22
C SER A 608 -19.52 -7.22 30.11
N ASN A 609 -20.79 -7.52 29.83
CA ASN A 609 -21.91 -7.02 30.60
C ASN A 609 -22.05 -7.71 31.97
N SER A 610 -22.72 -7.05 32.91
CA SER A 610 -22.94 -7.58 34.26
C SER A 610 -23.82 -8.84 34.28
N ASN A 611 -24.77 -8.94 33.36
CA ASN A 611 -25.62 -10.11 33.16
C ASN A 611 -25.14 -10.94 31.97
N LYS A 612 -25.26 -12.27 32.09
CA LYS A 612 -24.95 -13.21 31.00
C LYS A 612 -25.97 -13.08 29.87
N VAL A 613 -25.49 -13.10 28.63
CA VAL A 613 -26.35 -13.34 27.45
C VAL A 613 -26.61 -14.84 27.33
N ALA A 614 -27.87 -15.23 27.12
CA ALA A 614 -28.24 -16.60 26.85
C ALA A 614 -28.25 -16.87 25.33
N ILE A 615 -27.70 -18.00 24.90
CA ILE A 615 -27.78 -18.47 23.51
C ILE A 615 -28.43 -19.84 23.53
N GLN A 616 -29.60 -19.93 22.90
CA GLN A 616 -30.47 -21.09 22.97
C GLN A 616 -30.85 -21.54 21.57
N THR A 617 -30.87 -22.87 21.36
CA THR A 617 -31.49 -23.46 20.17
C THR A 617 -32.94 -23.83 20.48
N ASN A 618 -33.85 -23.63 19.53
CA ASN A 618 -35.26 -24.05 19.63
C ASN A 618 -35.57 -25.37 18.88
N THR A 619 -34.57 -25.93 18.20
CA THR A 619 -34.61 -27.23 17.53
C THR A 619 -33.84 -28.28 18.34
N ALA A 620 -34.00 -29.56 18.02
CA ALA A 620 -33.26 -30.64 18.68
C ALA A 620 -31.78 -30.65 18.24
N SER A 621 -31.00 -29.63 18.64
CA SER A 621 -29.64 -29.39 18.19
C SER A 621 -28.74 -28.77 19.27
N ARG A 622 -27.44 -28.76 18.97
CA ARG A 622 -26.37 -28.12 19.76
C ARG A 622 -26.34 -26.63 19.46
N VAL A 623 -25.81 -25.81 20.38
CA VAL A 623 -25.54 -24.40 20.09
C VAL A 623 -24.29 -24.28 19.21
N PHE A 624 -23.16 -24.84 19.66
CA PHE A 624 -21.88 -24.73 18.96
C PHE A 624 -21.32 -26.08 18.51
N ARG A 625 -20.71 -26.07 17.32
CA ARG A 625 -19.75 -27.08 16.87
C ARG A 625 -18.41 -26.40 16.59
N ILE A 626 -17.39 -26.79 17.31
CA ILE A 626 -16.01 -26.28 17.17
C ILE A 626 -15.21 -27.34 16.43
N PHE A 627 -14.56 -26.94 15.33
CA PHE A 627 -13.73 -27.82 14.49
C PHE A 627 -12.34 -28.03 15.10
N SER A 628 -11.54 -28.94 14.54
CA SER A 628 -10.19 -29.22 15.04
C SER A 628 -9.21 -28.08 14.72
N ASP A 629 -8.08 -28.06 15.45
CA ASP A 629 -6.94 -27.18 15.16
C ASP A 629 -7.23 -25.66 15.21
N ILE A 630 -8.21 -25.25 16.02
CA ILE A 630 -8.59 -23.84 16.24
C ILE A 630 -8.73 -23.50 17.72
N ASP A 631 -8.46 -22.25 18.08
CA ASP A 631 -8.56 -21.71 19.43
C ASP A 631 -9.87 -20.93 19.63
N VAL A 632 -10.73 -21.41 20.52
CA VAL A 632 -12.02 -20.75 20.81
C VAL A 632 -12.09 -20.37 22.28
N TRP A 633 -12.39 -19.10 22.54
CA TRP A 633 -12.60 -18.58 23.90
C TRP A 633 -14.05 -18.13 24.09
N LEU A 634 -14.71 -18.65 25.11
CA LEU A 634 -16.08 -18.25 25.47
C LEU A 634 -16.09 -17.64 26.87
N GLU A 635 -16.61 -16.42 27.01
CA GLU A 635 -16.64 -15.71 28.28
C GLU A 635 -17.99 -15.10 28.63
N ASN A 636 -18.45 -15.41 29.86
CA ASN A 636 -19.62 -14.81 30.50
C ASN A 636 -20.94 -14.97 29.70
N ILE A 637 -21.15 -16.17 29.16
CA ILE A 637 -22.34 -16.56 28.40
C ILE A 637 -23.06 -17.76 29.04
N ASN A 638 -24.34 -17.90 28.74
CA ASN A 638 -25.16 -19.05 29.09
C ASN A 638 -25.59 -19.79 27.82
N LEU A 639 -25.29 -21.09 27.71
CA LEU A 639 -25.61 -21.88 26.52
C LEU A 639 -26.64 -22.97 26.85
N ILE A 640 -27.73 -22.98 26.08
CA ILE A 640 -28.87 -23.85 26.31
C ILE A 640 -29.11 -24.71 25.06
N SER A 641 -28.92 -26.02 25.19
CA SER A 641 -29.28 -26.97 24.14
C SER A 641 -30.80 -27.04 23.98
N GLY A 642 -31.28 -27.11 22.75
CA GLY A 642 -32.70 -27.30 22.43
C GLY A 642 -33.15 -28.75 22.55
N ASP A 643 -32.21 -29.70 22.61
CA ASP A 643 -32.47 -31.10 22.97
C ASP A 643 -31.87 -31.44 24.35
N PRO A 644 -32.68 -31.93 25.31
CA PRO A 644 -32.22 -32.40 26.61
C PRO A 644 -31.11 -33.47 26.56
N ALA A 645 -31.07 -34.29 25.50
CA ALA A 645 -30.13 -35.39 25.34
C ALA A 645 -28.80 -34.98 24.66
N ILE A 646 -28.69 -33.74 24.19
CA ILE A 646 -27.56 -33.25 23.39
C ILE A 646 -26.78 -32.19 24.18
N SER A 647 -25.44 -32.24 24.12
CA SER A 647 -24.59 -31.19 24.71
C SER A 647 -24.69 -29.87 23.95
N ALA A 648 -24.73 -28.74 24.64
CA ALA A 648 -24.73 -27.42 24.02
C ALA A 648 -23.50 -27.16 23.15
N ILE A 649 -22.35 -27.75 23.47
CA ILE A 649 -21.10 -27.65 22.68
C ILE A 649 -20.63 -29.04 22.25
N SER A 650 -20.24 -29.19 20.98
CA SER A 650 -19.31 -30.24 20.52
C SER A 650 -17.96 -29.61 20.19
N ASN A 651 -16.89 -30.05 20.87
CA ASN A 651 -15.55 -29.50 20.70
C ASN A 651 -14.59 -30.52 20.09
N ALA A 652 -13.91 -30.13 19.01
CA ALA A 652 -12.79 -30.86 18.42
C ALA A 652 -11.46 -30.06 18.44
N GLY A 653 -11.47 -28.79 18.88
CA GLY A 653 -10.33 -27.88 18.91
C GLY A 653 -9.88 -27.50 20.33
N HIS A 654 -9.24 -26.33 20.49
CA HIS A 654 -8.75 -25.81 21.76
C HIS A 654 -9.74 -24.83 22.39
N LEU A 655 -10.57 -25.32 23.31
CA LEU A 655 -11.65 -24.54 23.92
C LEU A 655 -11.26 -23.99 25.30
N THR A 656 -11.34 -22.67 25.47
CA THR A 656 -11.27 -22.02 26.78
C THR A 656 -12.63 -21.48 27.20
N LEU A 657 -13.10 -21.86 28.38
CA LEU A 657 -14.34 -21.35 28.99
C LEU A 657 -14.01 -20.49 30.21
N LYS A 658 -14.53 -19.26 30.26
CA LYS A 658 -14.42 -18.38 31.43
C LYS A 658 -15.78 -17.88 31.89
N ASN A 659 -16.17 -18.20 33.11
CA ASN A 659 -17.48 -17.81 33.67
C ASN A 659 -18.69 -18.26 32.81
N VAL A 660 -18.62 -19.43 32.17
CA VAL A 660 -19.67 -19.95 31.26
C VAL A 660 -20.62 -20.90 31.98
N GLN A 661 -21.92 -20.80 31.69
CA GLN A 661 -22.91 -21.81 32.10
C GLN A 661 -23.37 -22.60 30.89
N LEU A 662 -23.33 -23.91 30.98
CA LEU A 662 -23.94 -24.84 30.05
C LEU A 662 -25.09 -25.52 30.78
N SER A 663 -26.28 -25.48 30.19
CA SER A 663 -27.43 -26.24 30.67
C SER A 663 -27.98 -27.12 29.56
N ASN A 664 -28.04 -28.42 29.85
CA ASN A 664 -29.03 -29.29 29.23
C ASN A 664 -30.36 -29.20 30.02
N THR A 665 -31.43 -29.71 29.45
CA THR A 665 -32.73 -29.86 30.14
C THR A 665 -32.94 -31.27 30.72
N PHE A 666 -31.94 -32.16 30.68
CA PHE A 666 -32.03 -33.53 31.23
C PHE A 666 -30.85 -33.89 32.13
N ASN A 667 -31.16 -34.37 33.33
CA ASN A 667 -30.18 -34.86 34.29
C ASN A 667 -29.38 -36.05 33.72
N GLY A 668 -28.10 -35.86 33.35
CA GLY A 668 -27.13 -36.95 33.21
C GLY A 668 -26.12 -36.87 32.07
N THR A 669 -26.29 -36.00 31.08
CA THR A 669 -25.30 -35.77 30.00
C THR A 669 -24.45 -34.54 30.33
N SER A 670 -23.15 -34.53 30.02
CA SER A 670 -22.36 -33.29 30.15
C SER A 670 -22.85 -32.27 29.14
N GLY A 671 -23.07 -31.00 29.55
CA GLY A 671 -23.40 -29.88 28.66
C GLY A 671 -22.35 -29.61 27.57
N LEU A 672 -21.19 -30.27 27.63
CA LEU A 672 -20.11 -30.25 26.65
C LEU A 672 -19.71 -31.67 26.25
N ALA A 673 -19.63 -31.93 24.95
CA ALA A 673 -18.97 -33.11 24.38
C ALA A 673 -17.59 -32.72 23.85
N ASN A 674 -16.52 -33.20 24.50
CA ASN A 674 -15.15 -32.99 24.05
C ASN A 674 -14.70 -34.23 23.27
N ASN A 675 -14.42 -34.07 21.98
CA ASN A 675 -14.00 -35.16 21.10
C ASN A 675 -12.49 -35.46 21.31
N GLU A 676 -12.00 -36.57 20.76
CA GLU A 676 -10.64 -37.08 21.01
C GLU A 676 -9.51 -36.08 20.65
N SER A 677 -9.73 -35.18 19.68
CA SER A 677 -8.78 -34.12 19.29
C SER A 677 -8.92 -32.82 20.09
N GLY A 678 -9.96 -32.68 20.92
CA GLY A 678 -10.30 -31.42 21.59
C GLY A 678 -9.61 -31.25 22.94
N THR A 679 -9.13 -30.04 23.24
CA THR A 679 -8.66 -29.65 24.57
C THR A 679 -9.65 -28.68 25.22
N LEU A 680 -9.74 -28.75 26.56
CA LEU A 680 -10.63 -27.89 27.34
C LEU A 680 -9.85 -27.22 28.48
N LYS A 681 -9.89 -25.90 28.54
CA LYS A 681 -9.39 -25.09 29.64
C LYS A 681 -10.55 -24.35 30.32
N ILE A 682 -10.65 -24.44 31.63
CA ILE A 682 -11.73 -23.81 32.41
C ILE A 682 -11.13 -22.75 33.33
N LEU A 683 -11.70 -21.56 33.29
CA LEU A 683 -11.32 -20.39 34.09
C LEU A 683 -12.56 -19.82 34.81
N GLY A 684 -12.37 -19.33 36.03
CA GLY A 684 -13.46 -18.73 36.81
C GLY A 684 -14.61 -19.70 37.12
N MET A 685 -15.84 -19.17 37.22
CA MET A 685 -17.03 -19.93 37.64
C MET A 685 -17.77 -20.53 36.45
N CYS A 686 -17.37 -21.73 36.04
CA CYS A 686 -18.08 -22.49 35.00
C CYS A 686 -19.00 -23.58 35.57
N THR A 687 -20.15 -23.81 34.94
CA THR A 687 -21.06 -24.92 35.25
C THR A 687 -21.31 -25.72 33.99
N LEU A 688 -20.93 -27.01 33.98
CA LEU A 688 -21.03 -27.91 32.83
C LEU A 688 -22.08 -28.99 33.12
N LYS A 689 -23.34 -28.58 33.32
CA LYS A 689 -24.42 -29.50 33.69
C LYS A 689 -25.11 -30.12 32.49
#